data_AF-A0A3B4URV3-F1
#
_entry.id   AF-A0A3B4URV3-F1
#
_cell.length_a   1.000
_cell.length_b   1.000
_cell.length_c   1.000
_cell.angle_alpha   90.00
_cell.angle_beta   90.00
_cell.angle_gamma   90.00
#
_symmetry.space_group_name_H-M   'P 1'
#
loop_
_entity.id
_entity.type
_entity.pdbx_description
1 polymer ?
#
loop_
_entity_poly.entity_id
_entity_poly.type
_entity_poly.pdbx_seq_one_letter_code
_entity_poly.pdbx_strand_id
1 'polypeptide(L)'
;MPVCVLSDGAGPGAQVPAHLTMIPISHITTSTDSSGKTVKGKVVRKERLVSSASDDFILKTVIQEEDSQAIASSQNTSISVVLLGALAKDFNEAVNQGDVVVASGFTVDKSGSVHKDKLHPCKLLLSGDNACLYVSRPPPPPDPRSPLANKRSTTLSAEVSTKAKVPKYTYVRLGDLKAGSVVNVYGVVVFFKQPFKSRGTDFCSSLKITDQSNQKIGCTIFCEKLEDHPKIFQIGDIVRMHRVKTQFFNDSITLVNTFGFSVVTFDGAVGGAMEPRTSSRSFHFDQEVRRTVEELRSWSASQTILPPVPTIPLSAVQPKAYFDLTCQLLAKAPIDTTCTLLRVWDGTRCPRTLLNVIVEPDATEGPTSFSKEKEKLIANVLVYDNHVEVARELKPGAFLRIYNLRAIPGSSKVPGLTSSQSEEVDHLAFHLHGGTAYGRGIRVLPETSPDVQELKRTLQAFSEDHEDRLSDFSDSELLEVWSTPPESTKVKQLCAETVKCCTERSCSHDLQPVTLSKVKRSGPGRVHHVRVQLRSYEPHALHQALKLYCSKCSSMLDVPDDELVSGLFSEANSDSGPCSPPPWLLSGKVDAPGDAPGSADRSLTVHLSSELLAEGKTKELLFLMGSTLEETCRLTAGYQNIVPVRPSGGHLALLDLSAPFLFRGRRRYYGCKRCSDAAVREPSTEGVEVIDERMIAEALGVQLLQFVLLMKLELRDATDTLHVFLWRDAELFFNVSADDVAANQEAQNIIHQTMDTLCPPGGGTGERPWLDLCLTSYRAEDDAGQNQTCYQVGHTTVTKPSSTRSEPGPA
;
A
#
# COMPACT_ATOMS: atom_id res chain seq x y z
N MET A 1 21.89 -6.61 -16.38
CA MET A 1 22.67 -5.95 -15.32
C MET A 1 24.02 -5.52 -15.88
N PRO A 2 24.29 -4.22 -16.07
CA PRO A 2 25.52 -3.76 -16.72
C PRO A 2 26.61 -3.21 -15.77
N VAL A 3 26.37 -3.15 -14.44
CA VAL A 3 27.39 -2.78 -13.44
C VAL A 3 27.90 -4.02 -12.72
N CYS A 4 29.18 -4.36 -12.90
CA CYS A 4 29.84 -5.49 -12.26
C CYS A 4 30.78 -4.99 -11.14
N VAL A 5 30.46 -5.33 -9.89
CA VAL A 5 31.33 -5.02 -8.74
C VAL A 5 32.35 -6.13 -8.55
N LEU A 6 33.62 -5.82 -8.77
CA LEU A 6 34.72 -6.76 -8.61
C LEU A 6 35.10 -6.84 -7.12
N SER A 7 34.82 -7.98 -6.50
CA SER A 7 35.25 -8.29 -5.13
C SER A 7 36.53 -9.11 -5.20
N ASP A 8 37.60 -8.67 -4.52
CA ASP A 8 38.87 -9.43 -4.45
C ASP A 8 38.60 -10.84 -3.90
N GLY A 9 38.81 -11.85 -4.75
CA GLY A 9 38.63 -13.27 -4.41
C GLY A 9 37.55 -14.04 -5.17
N ALA A 10 36.86 -13.44 -6.15
CA ALA A 10 35.93 -14.18 -7.02
C ALA A 10 36.69 -14.97 -8.11
N GLY A 11 36.23 -16.20 -8.39
CA GLY A 11 36.77 -17.07 -9.44
C GLY A 11 36.69 -16.49 -10.86
N PRO A 12 37.12 -17.24 -11.90
CA PRO A 12 37.56 -16.72 -13.21
C PRO A 12 36.56 -15.88 -14.04
N GLY A 13 35.32 -15.70 -13.57
CA GLY A 13 34.25 -14.96 -14.27
C GLY A 13 34.14 -13.46 -13.93
N ALA A 14 34.93 -12.94 -13.00
CA ALA A 14 34.88 -11.53 -12.58
C ALA A 14 36.19 -10.78 -12.89
N GLN A 15 36.66 -10.86 -14.13
CA GLN A 15 37.76 -10.02 -14.62
C GLN A 15 37.27 -9.22 -15.83
N VAL A 16 37.80 -8.01 -16.02
CA VAL A 16 37.54 -7.23 -17.23
C VAL A 16 37.88 -8.12 -18.43
N PRO A 17 36.98 -8.30 -19.42
CA PRO A 17 37.21 -9.24 -20.52
C PRO A 17 38.55 -8.98 -21.21
N ALA A 18 39.37 -10.03 -21.36
CA ALA A 18 40.75 -9.92 -21.86
C ALA A 18 40.87 -9.38 -23.30
N HIS A 19 39.77 -9.33 -24.06
CA HIS A 19 39.71 -8.77 -25.40
C HIS A 19 39.58 -7.24 -25.43
N LEU A 20 39.35 -6.59 -24.28
CA LEU A 20 39.22 -5.14 -24.18
C LEU A 20 40.58 -4.48 -23.93
N THR A 21 40.90 -3.46 -24.73
CA THR A 21 42.16 -2.70 -24.61
C THR A 21 41.95 -1.39 -23.86
N MET A 22 42.82 -1.07 -22.91
CA MET A 22 42.72 0.16 -22.11
C MET A 22 43.27 1.35 -22.89
N ILE A 23 42.52 2.44 -22.98
CA ILE A 23 42.95 3.69 -23.60
C ILE A 23 43.13 4.80 -22.55
N PRO A 24 44.26 5.54 -22.56
CA PRO A 24 44.47 6.66 -21.67
C PRO A 24 43.48 7.81 -21.91
N ILE A 25 43.11 8.53 -20.87
CA ILE A 25 42.14 9.65 -20.97
C ILE A 25 42.66 10.75 -21.90
N SER A 26 43.98 10.97 -21.92
CA SER A 26 44.65 11.95 -22.78
C SER A 26 44.56 11.65 -24.28
N HIS A 27 44.30 10.40 -24.66
CA HIS A 27 44.24 9.96 -26.07
C HIS A 27 42.80 9.89 -26.61
N ILE A 28 41.82 10.32 -25.81
CA ILE A 28 40.41 10.32 -26.20
C ILE A 28 40.13 11.55 -27.08
N THR A 29 39.65 11.32 -28.30
CA THR A 29 39.22 12.35 -29.24
C THR A 29 37.88 11.97 -29.84
N THR A 30 37.17 12.90 -30.47
CA THR A 30 35.88 12.61 -31.12
C THR A 30 35.98 11.65 -32.30
N SER A 31 37.19 11.36 -32.79
CA SER A 31 37.47 10.37 -33.85
C SER A 31 37.92 9.01 -33.29
N THR A 32 37.98 8.84 -31.97
CA THR A 32 38.44 7.60 -31.35
C THR A 32 37.36 6.53 -31.50
N ASP A 33 37.64 5.47 -32.26
CA ASP A 33 36.80 4.26 -32.28
C ASP A 33 36.76 3.63 -30.88
N SER A 34 35.56 3.53 -30.31
CA SER A 34 35.32 3.03 -28.96
C SER A 34 35.02 1.53 -28.90
N SER A 35 34.96 0.85 -30.06
CA SER A 35 34.77 -0.60 -30.11
C SER A 35 35.94 -1.34 -29.47
N GLY A 36 35.64 -2.21 -28.49
CA GLY A 36 36.65 -3.02 -27.80
C GLY A 36 37.61 -2.24 -26.88
N LYS A 37 37.32 -0.98 -26.53
CA LYS A 37 38.17 -0.16 -25.64
C LYS A 37 37.56 0.07 -24.26
N THR A 38 38.43 0.27 -23.28
CA THR A 38 38.07 0.58 -21.89
C THR A 38 38.79 1.83 -21.40
N VAL A 39 38.14 2.62 -20.54
CA VAL A 39 38.74 3.76 -19.85
C VAL A 39 38.68 3.49 -18.36
N LYS A 40 39.82 3.59 -17.67
CA LYS A 40 39.94 3.39 -16.22
C LYS A 40 40.21 4.72 -15.53
N GLY A 41 39.51 4.99 -14.44
CA GLY A 41 39.76 6.15 -13.62
C GLY A 41 39.12 6.06 -12.25
N LYS A 42 39.66 6.83 -11.30
CA LYS A 42 39.11 7.00 -9.96
C LYS A 42 37.96 8.01 -10.00
N VAL A 43 36.83 7.68 -9.38
CA VAL A 43 35.67 8.58 -9.30
C VAL A 43 35.99 9.72 -8.34
N VAL A 44 36.22 10.91 -8.91
CA VAL A 44 36.56 12.11 -8.12
C VAL A 44 35.34 12.97 -7.80
N ARG A 45 34.28 12.89 -8.60
CA ARG A 45 33.03 13.63 -8.35
C ARG A 45 31.84 12.87 -8.92
N LYS A 46 30.79 12.69 -8.12
CA LYS A 46 29.52 12.06 -8.52
C LYS A 46 28.38 13.04 -8.28
N GLU A 47 27.61 13.36 -9.32
CA GLU A 47 26.44 14.25 -9.22
C GLU A 47 25.18 13.46 -8.85
N ARG A 48 24.13 14.17 -8.42
CA ARG A 48 22.86 13.57 -8.01
C ARG A 48 22.14 12.97 -9.24
N LEU A 49 21.53 11.80 -9.08
CA LEU A 49 20.65 11.21 -10.09
C LEU A 49 19.46 12.14 -10.37
N VAL A 50 19.25 12.48 -11.63
CA VAL A 50 18.13 13.31 -12.09
C VAL A 50 17.16 12.43 -12.89
N SER A 51 15.86 12.50 -12.55
CA SER A 51 14.77 11.84 -13.29
C SER A 51 14.12 12.83 -14.27
N SER A 52 13.97 12.43 -15.52
CA SER A 52 13.21 13.15 -16.55
C SER A 52 11.77 12.62 -16.65
N ALA A 53 10.87 13.38 -17.29
CA ALA A 53 9.43 13.09 -17.40
C ALA A 53 9.08 11.80 -18.17
N SER A 54 10.06 11.14 -18.77
CA SER A 54 9.94 9.90 -19.56
C SER A 54 10.48 8.64 -18.85
N ASP A 55 10.63 8.65 -17.52
CA ASP A 55 11.28 7.57 -16.74
C ASP A 55 12.79 7.38 -17.08
N ASP A 56 13.39 8.35 -17.79
CA ASP A 56 14.82 8.39 -18.10
C ASP A 56 15.63 8.97 -16.93
N PHE A 57 16.59 8.17 -16.45
CA PHE A 57 17.54 8.60 -15.41
C PHE A 57 18.85 9.08 -16.03
N ILE A 58 19.36 10.21 -15.53
CA ILE A 58 20.64 10.77 -15.96
C ILE A 58 21.54 10.99 -14.75
N LEU A 59 22.78 10.51 -14.82
CA LEU A 59 23.81 10.75 -13.80
C LEU A 59 25.12 11.17 -14.45
N LYS A 60 25.69 12.26 -13.97
CA LYS A 60 27.01 12.74 -14.40
C LYS A 60 28.05 12.47 -13.32
N THR A 61 29.21 11.96 -13.73
CA THR A 61 30.35 11.68 -12.85
C THR A 61 31.64 12.12 -13.52
N VAL A 62 32.68 12.36 -12.74
CA VAL A 62 34.01 12.72 -13.23
C VAL A 62 34.99 11.66 -12.74
N ILE A 63 35.74 11.09 -13.68
CA ILE A 63 36.78 10.10 -13.40
C ILE A 63 38.15 10.69 -13.71
N GLN A 64 39.14 10.36 -12.89
CA GLN A 64 40.53 10.82 -13.04
C GLN A 64 41.47 9.62 -13.21
N GLU A 65 42.34 9.68 -14.21
CA GLU A 65 43.37 8.67 -14.45
C GLU A 65 44.43 8.71 -13.34
N GLU A 66 44.88 7.53 -12.88
CA GLU A 66 45.90 7.40 -11.84
C GLU A 66 47.26 7.12 -12.51
N ASP A 67 48.09 8.16 -12.66
CA ASP A 67 49.38 8.09 -13.36
C ASP A 67 50.35 7.12 -12.66
N SER A 68 50.75 6.05 -13.36
CA SER A 68 51.81 5.15 -12.90
C SER A 68 53.22 5.59 -13.34
N GLN A 69 53.37 6.63 -14.17
CA GLN A 69 54.67 7.18 -14.54
C GLN A 69 54.58 8.70 -14.75
N ALA A 70 55.37 9.44 -13.97
CA ALA A 70 55.51 10.87 -14.09
C ALA A 70 56.13 11.25 -15.46
N ILE A 71 55.30 11.71 -16.40
CA ILE A 71 55.75 12.55 -17.50
C ILE A 71 54.84 13.78 -17.54
N ALA A 72 55.41 14.89 -17.09
CA ALA A 72 54.81 16.21 -17.13
C ALA A 72 54.54 16.63 -18.58
N SER A 73 53.29 16.55 -19.06
CA SER A 73 52.77 17.42 -20.15
C SER A 73 51.29 17.26 -20.51
N SER A 74 50.53 16.27 -20.03
CA SER A 74 49.11 16.12 -20.41
C SER A 74 48.17 16.87 -19.46
N GLN A 75 47.70 18.06 -19.87
CA GLN A 75 46.86 18.95 -19.05
C GLN A 75 45.45 18.44 -18.70
N ASN A 76 45.05 17.22 -19.07
CA ASN A 76 43.68 16.73 -18.90
C ASN A 76 43.62 15.26 -18.43
N THR A 77 43.93 14.98 -17.15
CA THR A 77 43.81 13.62 -16.57
C THR A 77 42.40 13.30 -16.07
N SER A 78 41.45 14.23 -16.17
CA SER A 78 40.08 14.05 -15.69
C SER A 78 39.05 14.24 -16.81
N ILE A 79 38.12 13.30 -16.94
CA ILE A 79 37.07 13.30 -17.97
C ILE A 79 35.68 13.15 -17.35
N SER A 80 34.71 13.84 -17.94
CA SER A 80 33.30 13.71 -17.56
C SER A 80 32.68 12.49 -18.21
N VAL A 81 31.91 11.73 -17.43
CA VAL A 81 31.16 10.56 -17.86
C VAL A 81 29.68 10.82 -17.57
N VAL A 82 28.82 10.63 -18.57
CA VAL A 82 27.38 10.79 -18.48
C VAL A 82 26.75 9.41 -18.67
N LEU A 83 25.95 9.00 -17.70
CA LEU A 83 25.28 7.72 -17.62
C LEU A 83 23.77 7.95 -17.83
N LEU A 84 23.16 7.14 -18.68
CA LEU A 84 21.74 7.23 -19.03
C LEU A 84 20.99 5.94 -18.68
N GLY A 85 19.70 6.07 -18.38
CA GLY A 85 18.77 4.96 -18.16
C GLY A 85 19.09 4.12 -16.91
N ALA A 86 18.80 2.81 -16.98
CA ALA A 86 19.00 1.88 -15.87
C ALA A 86 20.45 1.87 -15.33
N LEU A 87 21.44 2.07 -16.23
CA LEU A 87 22.85 2.13 -15.86
C LEU A 87 23.16 3.29 -14.89
N ALA A 88 22.47 4.43 -15.04
CA ALA A 88 22.64 5.58 -14.15
C ALA A 88 22.15 5.27 -12.73
N LYS A 89 21.05 4.52 -12.61
CA LYS A 89 20.49 4.07 -11.33
C LYS A 89 21.39 3.04 -10.65
N ASP A 90 21.83 2.03 -11.39
CA ASP A 90 22.73 0.99 -10.89
C ASP A 90 24.08 1.59 -10.42
N PHE A 91 24.64 2.53 -11.19
CA PHE A 91 25.85 3.25 -10.79
C PHE A 91 25.62 4.15 -9.57
N ASN A 92 24.43 4.72 -9.42
CA ASN A 92 24.10 5.53 -8.25
C ASN A 92 24.12 4.68 -6.96
N GLU A 93 23.69 3.43 -7.03
CA GLU A 93 23.63 2.52 -5.88
C GLU A 93 24.97 1.81 -5.61
N ALA A 94 25.74 1.48 -6.65
CA ALA A 94 26.91 0.60 -6.53
C ALA A 94 28.27 1.32 -6.33
N VAL A 95 28.40 2.58 -6.75
CA VAL A 95 29.69 3.29 -6.83
C VAL A 95 29.76 4.49 -5.89
N ASN A 96 30.83 4.58 -5.10
CA ASN A 96 31.10 5.72 -4.22
C ASN A 96 32.23 6.61 -4.76
N GLN A 97 32.31 7.84 -4.25
CA GLN A 97 33.44 8.72 -4.53
C GLN A 97 34.72 8.09 -3.96
N GLY A 98 35.77 7.99 -4.78
CA GLY A 98 37.03 7.32 -4.44
C GLY A 98 37.18 5.90 -4.99
N ASP A 99 36.10 5.28 -5.48
CA ASP A 99 36.18 3.97 -6.15
C ASP A 99 36.86 4.09 -7.52
N VAL A 100 37.52 3.02 -7.97
CA VAL A 100 38.15 2.95 -9.30
C VAL A 100 37.21 2.23 -10.25
N VAL A 101 36.81 2.92 -11.31
CA VAL A 101 35.87 2.43 -12.31
C VAL A 101 36.55 2.20 -13.65
N VAL A 102 36.17 1.13 -14.33
CA VAL A 102 36.54 0.84 -15.72
C VAL A 102 35.26 0.83 -16.55
N ALA A 103 35.20 1.71 -17.55
CA ALA A 103 34.05 1.86 -18.44
C ALA A 103 34.35 1.26 -19.82
N SER A 104 33.43 0.46 -20.36
CA SER A 104 33.46 -0.04 -21.74
C SER A 104 32.14 0.25 -22.47
N GLY A 105 32.17 0.26 -23.81
CA GLY A 105 30.98 0.52 -24.63
C GLY A 105 30.51 1.98 -24.57
N PHE A 106 31.43 2.91 -24.32
CA PHE A 106 31.14 4.35 -24.28
C PHE A 106 31.19 4.96 -25.69
N THR A 107 30.49 6.06 -25.90
CA THR A 107 30.68 6.96 -27.05
C THR A 107 31.33 8.27 -26.59
N VAL A 108 32.04 8.94 -27.49
CA VAL A 108 32.80 10.15 -27.18
C VAL A 108 32.15 11.37 -27.82
N ASP A 109 31.71 12.31 -27.00
CA ASP A 109 31.08 13.56 -27.42
C ASP A 109 31.95 14.77 -27.08
N LYS A 110 31.74 15.88 -27.78
CA LYS A 110 32.36 17.17 -27.41
C LYS A 110 31.73 17.71 -26.12
N SER A 111 32.56 18.18 -25.19
CA SER A 111 32.10 18.85 -23.97
C SER A 111 31.78 20.32 -24.28
N GLY A 112 30.60 20.80 -23.91
CA GLY A 112 30.19 22.20 -24.10
C GLY A 112 30.79 23.20 -23.10
N SER A 113 31.55 22.75 -22.10
CA SER A 113 32.06 23.58 -20.98
C SER A 113 33.58 23.71 -20.90
N VAL A 114 34.28 23.69 -22.04
CA VAL A 114 35.77 23.68 -22.13
C VAL A 114 36.44 24.85 -21.39
N HIS A 115 35.78 26.02 -21.26
CA HIS A 115 36.39 27.22 -20.67
C HIS A 115 36.11 27.46 -19.17
N LYS A 116 35.34 26.60 -18.48
CA LYS A 116 35.05 26.78 -17.03
C LYS A 116 35.62 25.70 -16.10
N ASP A 117 35.75 24.45 -16.56
CA ASP A 117 35.91 23.32 -15.63
C ASP A 117 37.32 22.69 -15.56
N LYS A 118 38.30 23.12 -16.39
CA LYS A 118 39.63 22.47 -16.53
C LYS A 118 39.57 20.95 -16.76
N LEU A 119 38.46 20.45 -17.32
CA LEU A 119 38.24 19.04 -17.64
C LEU A 119 38.57 18.75 -19.12
N HIS A 120 38.76 17.48 -19.44
CA HIS A 120 39.01 17.01 -20.80
C HIS A 120 37.97 17.55 -21.81
N PRO A 121 38.37 17.96 -23.04
CA PRO A 121 37.48 18.58 -24.03
C PRO A 121 36.39 17.65 -24.59
N CYS A 122 36.52 16.35 -24.34
CA CYS A 122 35.51 15.34 -24.67
C CYS A 122 34.83 14.80 -23.40
N LYS A 123 33.57 14.36 -23.50
CA LYS A 123 32.83 13.64 -22.48
C LYS A 123 32.52 12.22 -22.96
N LEU A 124 32.46 11.27 -22.03
CA LEU A 124 32.03 9.90 -22.32
C LEU A 124 30.54 9.76 -22.06
N LEU A 125 29.83 9.15 -22.99
CA LEU A 125 28.41 8.85 -22.85
C LEU A 125 28.23 7.34 -22.82
N LEU A 126 27.54 6.84 -21.80
CA LEU A 126 27.20 5.42 -21.65
C LEU A 126 25.68 5.27 -21.62
N SER A 127 25.15 4.55 -22.60
CA SER A 127 23.73 4.29 -22.78
C SER A 127 23.50 2.90 -23.40
N GLY A 128 22.47 2.19 -22.95
CA GLY A 128 22.04 0.91 -23.53
C GLY A 128 22.79 -0.32 -23.02
N ASP A 129 22.40 -1.49 -23.53
CA ASP A 129 22.83 -2.81 -23.04
C ASP A 129 24.31 -3.17 -23.33
N ASN A 130 24.96 -2.41 -24.21
CA ASN A 130 26.36 -2.62 -24.58
C ASN A 130 27.37 -1.89 -23.68
N ALA A 131 26.89 -1.01 -22.80
CA ALA A 131 27.73 -0.23 -21.90
C ALA A 131 27.90 -0.96 -20.56
N CYS A 132 29.14 -1.24 -20.16
CA CYS A 132 29.44 -1.96 -18.92
C CYS A 132 30.39 -1.14 -18.03
N LEU A 133 30.19 -1.24 -16.72
CA LEU A 133 31.03 -0.59 -15.70
C LEU A 133 31.56 -1.63 -14.71
N TYR A 134 32.88 -1.70 -14.58
CA TYR A 134 33.55 -2.53 -13.60
C TYR A 134 34.06 -1.67 -12.46
N VAL A 135 33.72 -2.03 -11.22
CA VAL A 135 34.03 -1.23 -10.03
C VAL A 135 35.01 -2.01 -9.17
N SER A 136 36.13 -1.37 -8.83
CA SER A 136 37.17 -1.90 -7.94
C SER A 136 37.36 -0.94 -6.77
N ARG A 137 37.37 -1.49 -5.54
CA ARG A 137 37.53 -0.71 -4.31
C ARG A 137 38.99 -0.85 -3.83
N PRO A 138 39.83 0.19 -3.98
CA PRO A 138 41.18 0.12 -3.43
C PRO A 138 41.13 0.04 -1.89
N PRO A 139 42.01 -0.75 -1.24
CA PRO A 139 42.11 -0.80 0.21
C PRO A 139 42.52 0.58 0.77
N PRO A 140 42.10 0.94 1.99
CA PRO A 140 42.44 2.22 2.59
C PRO A 140 43.97 2.38 2.71
N PRO A 141 44.53 3.56 2.42
CA PRO A 141 45.98 3.78 2.51
C PRO A 141 46.46 3.64 3.96
N PRO A 142 47.66 3.07 4.20
CA PRO A 142 48.24 2.98 5.54
C PRO A 142 48.67 4.37 6.04
N ASP A 143 48.29 4.68 7.27
CA ASP A 143 48.51 5.96 7.96
C ASP A 143 50.01 6.33 8.10
N PRO A 144 50.41 7.59 7.86
CA PRO A 144 51.79 8.03 8.03
C PRO A 144 52.09 8.54 9.47
N ARG A 145 52.89 7.75 10.21
CA ARG A 145 53.85 8.10 11.30
C ARG A 145 53.25 8.74 12.58
N SER A 146 53.57 8.30 13.81
CA SER A 146 54.89 8.12 14.47
C SER A 146 54.68 7.73 15.97
N PRO A 147 55.69 7.54 16.84
CA PRO A 147 56.93 6.76 16.74
C PRO A 147 57.26 5.86 17.99
N LEU A 148 58.25 4.97 17.83
CA LEU A 148 59.21 4.45 18.83
C LEU A 148 58.73 3.63 20.06
N ALA A 149 59.00 2.31 20.04
CA ALA A 149 59.75 1.62 21.11
C ALA A 149 60.26 0.22 20.67
N ASN A 150 61.59 0.16 20.52
CA ASN A 150 62.48 -0.99 20.34
C ASN A 150 62.17 -2.27 21.16
N LYS A 151 62.31 -3.46 20.55
CA LYS A 151 63.51 -4.34 20.66
C LYS A 151 63.38 -5.71 19.94
N ARG A 152 64.27 -5.89 18.96
CA ARG A 152 65.14 -7.05 18.61
C ARG A 152 64.60 -8.47 18.37
N SER A 153 64.88 -8.92 17.12
CA SER A 153 65.45 -10.20 16.65
C SER A 153 64.61 -11.48 16.85
N THR A 154 64.41 -12.38 15.88
CA THR A 154 65.36 -12.99 14.93
C THR A 154 64.66 -13.55 13.68
N THR A 155 65.45 -13.62 12.61
CA THR A 155 65.31 -14.36 11.34
C THR A 155 64.60 -15.74 11.40
N LEU A 156 63.71 -16.02 10.45
CA LEU A 156 63.87 -17.04 9.38
C LEU A 156 62.55 -17.28 8.64
N SER A 157 62.67 -17.36 7.31
CA SER A 157 61.62 -17.65 6.35
C SER A 157 60.90 -18.98 6.63
N ALA A 158 59.58 -18.97 6.55
CA ALA A 158 58.78 -20.12 6.19
C ALA A 158 57.49 -19.63 5.53
N GLU A 159 57.28 -20.05 4.29
CA GLU A 159 56.02 -19.93 3.56
C GLU A 159 54.89 -20.52 4.42
N VAL A 160 53.94 -19.69 4.84
CA VAL A 160 52.72 -20.17 5.49
C VAL A 160 51.53 -19.55 4.78
N SER A 161 50.84 -20.40 4.04
CA SER A 161 49.46 -20.28 3.59
C SER A 161 48.62 -19.38 4.51
N THR A 162 48.29 -18.17 4.06
CA THR A 162 47.29 -17.32 4.72
C THR A 162 45.90 -17.74 4.28
N LYS A 163 45.41 -18.88 4.81
CA LYS A 163 43.98 -19.00 5.09
C LYS A 163 43.64 -17.92 6.10
N ALA A 164 42.75 -16.98 5.74
CA ALA A 164 42.21 -16.01 6.68
C ALA A 164 41.61 -16.74 7.88
N LYS A 165 42.30 -16.68 9.04
CA LYS A 165 41.78 -17.23 10.30
C LYS A 165 40.62 -16.35 10.75
N VAL A 166 39.42 -16.91 10.78
CA VAL A 166 38.25 -16.30 11.43
C VAL A 166 38.62 -16.01 12.88
N PRO A 167 38.46 -14.77 13.39
CA PRO A 167 38.81 -14.46 14.77
C PRO A 167 37.92 -15.24 15.74
N LYS A 168 38.54 -16.10 16.56
CA LYS A 168 37.83 -16.86 17.61
C LYS A 168 37.49 -15.91 18.77
N TYR A 169 36.20 -15.61 18.95
CA TYR A 169 35.73 -14.76 20.04
C TYR A 169 35.58 -15.55 21.34
N THR A 170 36.07 -14.98 22.45
CA THR A 170 35.85 -15.51 23.80
C THR A 170 34.65 -14.82 24.44
N TYR A 171 33.76 -15.60 25.08
CA TYR A 171 32.57 -15.10 25.76
C TYR A 171 32.71 -15.27 27.27
N VAL A 172 32.22 -14.28 28.02
CA VAL A 172 32.25 -14.26 29.49
C VAL A 172 30.82 -14.42 30.01
N ARG A 173 30.63 -15.20 31.08
CA ARG A 173 29.35 -15.32 31.77
C ARG A 173 29.03 -14.04 32.52
N LEU A 174 27.74 -13.73 32.67
CA LEU A 174 27.29 -12.51 33.34
C LEU A 174 27.72 -12.45 34.80
N GLY A 175 27.78 -13.60 35.48
CA GLY A 175 28.24 -13.69 36.86
C GLY A 175 29.74 -13.45 37.07
N ASP A 176 30.54 -13.55 36.01
CA ASP A 176 32.01 -13.43 36.05
C ASP A 176 32.50 -12.06 35.53
N LEU A 177 31.58 -11.11 35.31
CA LEU A 177 31.91 -9.79 34.79
C LEU A 177 32.76 -8.99 35.79
N LYS A 178 33.84 -8.39 35.29
CA LYS A 178 34.70 -7.47 36.04
C LYS A 178 34.56 -6.07 35.49
N ALA A 179 34.36 -5.07 36.34
CA ALA A 179 34.22 -3.67 35.91
C ALA A 179 35.45 -3.18 35.13
N GLY A 180 35.22 -2.32 34.13
CA GLY A 180 36.27 -1.69 33.32
C GLY A 180 36.84 -2.54 32.18
N SER A 181 36.32 -3.75 31.97
CA SER A 181 36.76 -4.65 30.89
C SER A 181 35.84 -4.58 29.67
N VAL A 182 36.39 -4.86 28.48
CA VAL A 182 35.61 -5.03 27.25
C VAL A 182 35.46 -6.52 26.98
N VAL A 183 34.22 -6.99 26.94
CA VAL A 183 33.87 -8.42 26.88
C VAL A 183 32.87 -8.71 25.76
N ASN A 184 32.71 -9.99 25.43
CA ASN A 184 31.62 -10.49 24.61
C ASN A 184 30.72 -11.34 25.49
N VAL A 185 29.41 -11.20 25.36
CA VAL A 185 28.44 -11.89 26.22
C VAL A 185 27.29 -12.45 25.42
N TYR A 186 26.68 -13.50 25.97
CA TYR A 186 25.32 -13.90 25.64
C TYR A 186 24.44 -13.65 26.85
N GLY A 187 23.16 -13.37 26.60
CA GLY A 187 22.17 -13.34 27.66
C GLY A 187 20.76 -13.44 27.13
N VAL A 188 19.88 -13.98 27.96
CA VAL A 188 18.44 -14.02 27.79
C VAL A 188 17.86 -12.68 28.23
N VAL A 189 17.07 -12.04 27.39
CA VAL A 189 16.45 -10.75 27.66
C VAL A 189 15.33 -10.92 28.69
N VAL A 190 15.42 -10.21 29.80
CA VAL A 190 14.39 -10.21 30.87
C VAL A 190 13.60 -8.90 30.95
N PHE A 191 14.06 -7.87 30.23
CA PHE A 191 13.39 -6.58 30.10
C PHE A 191 14.03 -5.81 28.94
N PHE A 192 13.25 -5.03 28.20
CA PHE A 192 13.78 -4.13 27.18
C PHE A 192 12.86 -2.93 26.98
N LYS A 193 13.45 -1.84 26.48
CA LYS A 193 12.72 -0.68 25.95
C LYS A 193 12.92 -0.65 24.44
N GLN A 194 11.88 -0.21 23.72
CA GLN A 194 12.04 0.13 22.31
C GLN A 194 13.12 1.22 22.16
N PRO A 195 13.92 1.21 21.08
CA PRO A 195 14.90 2.26 20.85
C PRO A 195 14.20 3.63 20.80
N PHE A 196 14.76 4.60 21.50
CA PHE A 196 14.21 5.95 21.58
C PHE A 196 15.30 6.99 21.34
N LYS A 197 14.91 8.15 20.81
CA LYS A 197 15.85 9.23 20.53
C LYS A 197 16.46 9.74 21.85
N SER A 198 17.79 9.75 21.94
CA SER A 198 18.47 10.33 23.09
C SER A 198 18.43 11.86 23.03
N ARG A 199 18.98 12.54 24.04
CA ARG A 199 19.20 14.01 23.99
C ARG A 199 20.27 14.41 22.97
N GLY A 200 21.10 13.46 22.53
CA GLY A 200 22.13 13.66 21.51
C GLY A 200 21.61 13.33 20.10
N THR A 201 22.54 13.00 19.21
CA THR A 201 22.25 12.57 17.82
C THR A 201 21.78 11.13 17.71
N ASP A 202 22.10 10.31 18.71
CA ASP A 202 21.99 8.85 18.61
C ASP A 202 20.68 8.33 19.24
N PHE A 203 20.25 7.15 18.81
CA PHE A 203 19.20 6.38 19.47
C PHE A 203 19.78 5.59 20.65
N CYS A 204 18.96 5.41 21.68
CA CYS A 204 19.31 4.66 22.89
C CYS A 204 18.35 3.49 23.08
N SER A 205 18.90 2.30 23.37
CA SER A 205 18.14 1.15 23.87
C SER A 205 18.63 0.77 25.25
N SER A 206 17.67 0.51 26.14
CA SER A 206 17.95 -0.05 27.46
C SER A 206 17.31 -1.42 27.58
N LEU A 207 18.09 -2.44 27.90
CA LEU A 207 17.61 -3.80 28.16
C LEU A 207 18.28 -4.38 29.40
N LYS A 208 17.70 -5.44 29.95
CA LYS A 208 18.32 -6.26 31.00
C LYS A 208 18.41 -7.69 30.50
N ILE A 209 19.55 -8.32 30.76
CA ILE A 209 19.83 -9.70 30.36
C ILE A 209 20.21 -10.55 31.56
N THR A 210 20.02 -11.86 31.45
CA THR A 210 20.41 -12.87 32.42
C THR A 210 21.01 -14.08 31.70
N ASP A 211 21.72 -14.94 32.43
CA ASP A 211 22.27 -16.20 31.93
C ASP A 211 22.23 -17.23 33.07
N GLN A 212 22.89 -18.38 32.91
CA GLN A 212 22.93 -19.45 33.91
C GLN A 212 23.44 -19.01 35.31
N SER A 213 24.10 -17.85 35.43
CA SER A 213 24.48 -17.26 36.73
C SER A 213 23.33 -16.61 37.49
N ASN A 214 22.17 -16.45 36.84
CA ASN A 214 20.96 -15.77 37.35
C ASN A 214 21.18 -14.31 37.76
N GLN A 215 22.26 -13.67 37.29
CA GLN A 215 22.51 -12.25 37.50
C GLN A 215 21.81 -11.41 36.42
N LYS A 216 21.04 -10.41 36.85
CA LYS A 216 20.34 -9.48 35.95
C LYS A 216 21.21 -8.27 35.65
N ILE A 217 21.81 -8.22 34.47
CA ILE A 217 22.74 -7.17 34.05
C ILE A 217 22.02 -6.18 33.14
N GLY A 218 22.11 -4.89 33.48
CA GLY A 218 21.58 -3.80 32.65
C GLY A 218 22.50 -3.50 31.48
N CYS A 219 21.94 -3.28 30.30
CA CYS A 219 22.67 -2.92 29.08
C CYS A 219 22.10 -1.63 28.50
N THR A 220 22.98 -0.69 28.13
CA THR A 220 22.63 0.55 27.45
C THR A 220 23.39 0.61 26.13
N ILE A 221 22.66 0.65 25.03
CA ILE A 221 23.22 0.60 23.67
C ILE A 221 22.89 1.91 22.97
N PHE A 222 23.90 2.55 22.40
CA PHE A 222 23.78 3.77 21.60
C PHE A 222 24.16 3.50 20.15
N CYS A 223 23.24 3.69 19.20
CA CYS A 223 23.53 3.58 17.77
C CYS A 223 22.94 4.79 17.04
N GLU A 224 23.60 5.25 15.98
CA GLU A 224 23.12 6.37 15.15
C GLU A 224 21.81 6.00 14.43
N LYS A 225 21.68 4.75 13.98
CA LYS A 225 20.53 4.27 13.23
C LYS A 225 19.69 3.26 14.01
N LEU A 226 18.37 3.37 13.86
CA LEU A 226 17.39 2.46 14.46
C LEU A 226 17.60 0.99 14.04
N GLU A 227 18.05 0.77 12.80
CA GLU A 227 18.26 -0.57 12.22
C GLU A 227 19.40 -1.35 12.90
N ASP A 228 20.37 -0.66 13.49
CA ASP A 228 21.55 -1.24 14.14
C ASP A 228 21.32 -1.61 15.61
N HIS A 229 20.16 -1.28 16.16
CA HIS A 229 19.75 -1.71 17.50
C HIS A 229 19.35 -3.19 17.52
N PRO A 230 19.47 -3.87 18.68
CA PRO A 230 19.02 -5.25 18.84
C PRO A 230 17.53 -5.40 18.50
N LYS A 231 17.20 -6.38 17.63
CA LYS A 231 15.85 -6.62 17.12
C LYS A 231 15.08 -7.57 18.06
N ILE A 232 14.77 -7.08 19.26
CA ILE A 232 14.06 -7.82 20.32
C ILE A 232 12.54 -7.69 20.10
N PHE A 233 11.83 -8.82 20.13
CA PHE A 233 10.37 -8.89 19.93
C PHE A 233 9.63 -9.39 21.17
N GLN A 234 10.33 -10.08 22.07
CA GLN A 234 9.74 -10.57 23.31
C GLN A 234 10.78 -10.77 24.41
N ILE A 235 10.28 -10.80 25.65
CA ILE A 235 11.06 -11.26 26.79
C ILE A 235 11.35 -12.76 26.62
N GLY A 236 12.59 -13.17 26.88
CA GLY A 236 13.10 -14.51 26.60
C GLY A 236 13.98 -14.58 25.36
N ASP A 237 13.93 -13.60 24.45
CA ASP A 237 14.85 -13.52 23.32
C ASP A 237 16.32 -13.56 23.79
N ILE A 238 17.19 -14.20 23.02
CA ILE A 238 18.62 -14.31 23.37
C ILE A 238 19.39 -13.27 22.58
N VAL A 239 20.18 -12.45 23.28
CA VAL A 239 21.06 -11.46 22.65
C VAL A 239 22.52 -11.87 22.80
N ARG A 240 23.27 -11.74 21.71
CA ARG A 240 24.72 -11.83 21.67
C ARG A 240 25.29 -10.46 21.41
N MET A 241 26.19 -10.01 22.28
CA MET A 241 26.86 -8.72 22.14
C MET A 241 28.37 -8.91 22.08
N HIS A 242 29.00 -8.24 21.12
CA HIS A 242 30.45 -8.17 20.99
C HIS A 242 30.95 -6.79 21.37
N ARG A 243 32.11 -6.75 22.03
CA ARG A 243 32.82 -5.51 22.43
C ARG A 243 31.94 -4.58 23.27
N VAL A 244 31.39 -5.10 24.36
CA VAL A 244 30.69 -4.29 25.38
C VAL A 244 31.60 -4.02 26.57
N LYS A 245 31.61 -2.77 27.04
CA LYS A 245 32.35 -2.35 28.23
C LYS A 245 31.50 -2.54 29.46
N THR A 246 32.06 -3.19 30.48
CA THR A 246 31.46 -3.28 31.81
C THR A 246 31.72 -1.99 32.57
N GLN A 247 30.65 -1.39 33.10
CA GLN A 247 30.70 -0.19 33.94
C GLN A 247 29.98 -0.46 35.25
N PHE A 248 30.47 0.14 36.34
CA PHE A 248 29.80 0.05 37.63
C PHE A 248 28.86 1.24 37.78
N PHE A 249 27.57 0.98 37.95
CA PHE A 249 26.52 2.01 38.04
C PHE A 249 25.41 1.56 39.00
N ASN A 250 25.02 2.42 39.95
CA ASN A 250 24.04 2.13 41.00
C ASN A 250 24.27 0.77 41.68
N ASP A 251 25.48 0.54 42.20
CA ASP A 251 25.88 -0.70 42.88
C ASP A 251 25.74 -1.99 42.06
N SER A 252 25.67 -1.87 40.74
CA SER A 252 25.53 -3.00 39.82
C SER A 252 26.42 -2.87 38.58
N ILE A 253 26.83 -3.99 38.00
CA ILE A 253 27.55 -4.00 36.72
C ILE A 253 26.53 -3.76 35.60
N THR A 254 26.87 -2.86 34.69
CA THR A 254 26.12 -2.53 33.48
C THR A 254 27.02 -2.67 32.24
N LEU A 255 26.40 -2.91 31.09
CA LEU A 255 27.09 -3.07 29.81
C LEU A 255 26.77 -1.87 28.92
N VAL A 256 27.82 -1.27 28.36
CA VAL A 256 27.69 -0.17 27.39
C VAL A 256 28.46 -0.54 26.13
N ASN A 257 27.89 -0.26 24.95
CA ASN A 257 28.57 -0.54 23.69
C ASN A 257 29.84 0.31 23.50
N THR A 258 30.80 -0.22 22.75
CA THR A 258 32.07 0.46 22.43
C THR A 258 32.35 0.45 20.92
N PHE A 259 33.49 1.00 20.50
CA PHE A 259 33.90 1.03 19.10
C PHE A 259 33.98 -0.39 18.48
N GLY A 260 33.30 -0.58 17.35
CA GLY A 260 33.18 -1.88 16.68
C GLY A 260 32.22 -2.86 17.37
N PHE A 261 31.28 -2.36 18.18
CA PHE A 261 30.18 -3.13 18.74
C PHE A 261 29.38 -3.84 17.64
N SER A 262 28.99 -5.08 17.94
CA SER A 262 28.10 -5.87 17.09
C SER A 262 27.09 -6.58 17.97
N VAL A 263 25.83 -6.59 17.52
CA VAL A 263 24.73 -7.22 18.25
C VAL A 263 23.91 -8.10 17.33
N VAL A 264 23.50 -9.24 17.89
CA VAL A 264 22.68 -10.23 17.23
C VAL A 264 21.64 -10.74 18.20
N THR A 265 20.40 -10.90 17.75
CA THR A 265 19.29 -11.41 18.55
C THR A 265 18.76 -12.71 17.97
N PHE A 266 18.46 -13.68 18.82
CA PHE A 266 17.89 -14.98 18.47
C PHE A 266 16.55 -15.15 19.18
N ASP A 267 15.65 -15.95 18.60
CA ASP A 267 14.44 -16.39 19.28
C ASP A 267 14.77 -17.21 20.53
N GLY A 268 14.08 -16.91 21.63
CA GLY A 268 14.20 -17.59 22.92
C GLY A 268 13.42 -18.90 23.03
N ALA A 269 12.49 -19.18 22.10
CA ALA A 269 11.69 -20.40 22.14
C ALA A 269 12.54 -21.67 21.95
N VAL A 270 12.26 -22.72 22.74
CA VAL A 270 12.91 -24.03 22.58
C VAL A 270 12.52 -24.61 21.21
N GLY A 271 13.52 -24.96 20.40
CA GLY A 271 13.30 -25.39 19.02
C GLY A 271 12.97 -24.26 18.02
N GLY A 272 12.99 -22.99 18.45
CA GLY A 272 12.75 -21.85 17.57
C GLY A 272 13.81 -21.66 16.48
N ALA A 273 13.49 -20.85 15.47
CA ALA A 273 14.37 -20.62 14.32
C ALA A 273 15.79 -20.20 14.77
N MET A 274 16.80 -20.78 14.12
CA MET A 274 18.21 -20.56 14.45
C MET A 274 18.84 -19.41 13.66
N GLU A 275 18.01 -18.66 12.94
CA GLU A 275 18.43 -17.52 12.15
C GLU A 275 18.59 -16.27 13.05
N PRO A 276 19.76 -15.62 13.02
CA PRO A 276 19.99 -14.40 13.77
C PRO A 276 19.20 -13.22 13.18
N ARG A 277 18.49 -12.49 14.03
CA ARG A 277 17.97 -11.15 13.72
C ARG A 277 19.12 -10.14 13.88
N THR A 278 19.67 -9.64 12.77
CA THR A 278 20.76 -8.65 12.75
C THR A 278 20.60 -7.63 11.60
N SER A 279 21.34 -6.51 11.65
CA SER A 279 21.54 -5.58 10.52
C SER A 279 22.86 -5.82 9.77
N SER A 280 23.77 -6.63 10.34
CA SER A 280 25.09 -6.87 9.76
C SER A 280 25.04 -7.94 8.66
N ARG A 281 25.64 -7.63 7.50
CA ARG A 281 25.74 -8.56 6.35
C ARG A 281 26.78 -9.67 6.54
N SER A 282 27.62 -9.60 7.57
CA SER A 282 28.70 -10.55 7.83
C SER A 282 28.51 -11.23 9.18
N PHE A 283 27.63 -12.22 9.24
CA PHE A 283 27.48 -13.08 10.40
C PHE A 283 27.94 -14.50 10.06
N HIS A 284 28.99 -14.96 10.75
CA HIS A 284 29.44 -16.36 10.69
C HIS A 284 28.77 -17.16 11.80
N PHE A 285 28.00 -18.17 11.39
CA PHE A 285 27.29 -19.06 12.28
C PHE A 285 28.10 -20.34 12.48
N ASP A 286 28.78 -20.44 13.62
CA ASP A 286 29.57 -21.62 13.98
C ASP A 286 28.77 -22.59 14.86
N GLN A 287 29.15 -23.88 14.88
CA GLN A 287 28.48 -24.90 15.68
C GLN A 287 28.50 -24.62 17.20
N GLU A 288 29.53 -23.89 17.67
CA GLU A 288 29.64 -23.41 19.05
C GLU A 288 28.52 -22.41 19.39
N VAL A 289 28.18 -21.49 18.46
CA VAL A 289 27.09 -20.50 18.64
C VAL A 289 25.75 -21.22 18.78
N ARG A 290 25.50 -22.21 17.91
CA ARG A 290 24.30 -23.04 17.94
C ARG A 290 24.11 -23.72 19.30
N ARG A 291 25.16 -24.36 19.80
CA ARG A 291 25.14 -25.04 21.11
C ARG A 291 24.81 -24.06 22.25
N THR A 292 25.49 -22.92 22.31
CA THR A 292 25.27 -21.93 23.39
C THR A 292 23.85 -21.36 23.38
N VAL A 293 23.28 -21.09 22.20
CA VAL A 293 21.90 -20.61 22.10
C VAL A 293 20.90 -21.68 22.56
N GLU A 294 21.07 -22.94 22.14
CA GLU A 294 20.21 -24.05 22.57
C GLU A 294 20.30 -24.34 24.09
N GLU A 295 21.50 -24.26 24.66
CA GLU A 295 21.72 -24.36 26.11
C GLU A 295 20.99 -23.24 26.87
N LEU A 296 21.05 -22.01 26.36
CA LEU A 296 20.34 -20.87 26.96
C LEU A 296 18.82 -21.00 26.84
N ARG A 297 18.30 -21.48 25.70
CA ARG A 297 16.86 -21.75 25.50
C ARG A 297 16.35 -22.80 26.49
N SER A 298 17.09 -23.89 26.62
CA SER A 298 16.75 -25.00 27.53
C SER A 298 16.78 -24.54 28.98
N TRP A 299 17.81 -23.77 29.34
CA TRP A 299 17.94 -23.20 30.68
C TRP A 299 16.82 -22.20 30.99
N SER A 300 16.52 -21.26 30.09
CA SER A 300 15.46 -20.27 30.31
C SER A 300 14.08 -20.92 30.43
N ALA A 301 13.81 -21.97 29.66
CA ALA A 301 12.54 -22.71 29.76
C ALA A 301 12.41 -23.49 31.07
N SER A 302 13.52 -24.01 31.61
CA SER A 302 13.54 -24.71 32.90
C SER A 302 13.37 -23.77 34.12
N GLN A 303 13.53 -22.47 33.92
CA GLN A 303 13.57 -21.47 34.96
C GLN A 303 12.32 -20.60 34.92
N THR A 304 11.60 -20.44 36.04
CA THR A 304 10.53 -19.44 36.18
C THR A 304 11.09 -18.01 36.35
N ILE A 305 12.16 -17.67 35.62
CA ILE A 305 12.86 -16.37 35.73
C ILE A 305 12.14 -15.27 34.94
N LEU A 306 11.44 -15.63 33.87
CA LEU A 306 10.80 -14.67 32.97
C LEU A 306 9.48 -14.18 33.58
N PRO A 307 9.27 -12.85 33.71
CA PRO A 307 7.96 -12.35 34.07
C PRO A 307 6.95 -12.78 32.99
N PRO A 308 5.76 -13.27 33.37
CA PRO A 308 4.70 -13.51 32.39
C PRO A 308 4.34 -12.15 31.77
N VAL A 309 4.73 -11.94 30.52
CA VAL A 309 4.25 -10.81 29.73
C VAL A 309 3.01 -11.30 29.02
N PRO A 310 1.83 -10.79 29.38
CA PRO A 310 0.62 -11.30 28.77
C PRO A 310 0.49 -10.55 27.45
N THR A 311 0.96 -11.17 26.38
CA THR A 311 0.39 -10.91 25.05
C THR A 311 -1.05 -11.41 25.14
N ILE A 312 -2.00 -10.50 25.29
CA ILE A 312 -3.41 -10.85 25.47
C ILE A 312 -4.14 -10.49 24.18
N PRO A 313 -4.95 -11.41 23.61
CA PRO A 313 -5.83 -11.07 22.49
C PRO A 313 -6.90 -10.08 22.94
N LEU A 314 -7.45 -9.29 22.00
CA LEU A 314 -8.52 -8.33 22.26
C LEU A 314 -9.72 -8.97 22.98
N SER A 315 -9.99 -10.25 22.72
CA SER A 315 -11.05 -11.03 23.37
C SER A 315 -10.88 -11.27 24.87
N ALA A 316 -9.65 -11.23 25.39
CA ALA A 316 -9.35 -11.52 26.80
C ALA A 316 -8.95 -10.26 27.60
N VAL A 317 -9.02 -9.08 26.98
CA VAL A 317 -8.66 -7.81 27.63
C VAL A 317 -9.60 -7.49 28.79
N GLN A 318 -9.02 -7.13 29.93
CA GLN A 318 -9.75 -6.60 31.08
C GLN A 318 -9.59 -5.07 31.19
N PRO A 319 -10.60 -4.34 31.68
CA PRO A 319 -10.46 -2.92 31.96
C PRO A 319 -9.34 -2.64 32.95
N LYS A 320 -8.66 -1.50 32.79
CA LYS A 320 -7.52 -1.07 33.62
C LYS A 320 -6.28 -1.95 33.49
N ALA A 321 -6.30 -2.98 32.64
CA ALA A 321 -5.13 -3.81 32.38
C ALA A 321 -4.11 -3.08 31.50
N TYR A 322 -2.86 -3.48 31.68
CA TYR A 322 -1.78 -3.23 30.75
C TYR A 322 -1.40 -4.55 30.09
N PHE A 323 -1.27 -4.54 28.77
CA PHE A 323 -1.01 -5.75 28.01
C PHE A 323 -0.25 -5.44 26.71
N ASP A 324 0.34 -6.47 26.12
CA ASP A 324 0.95 -6.38 24.81
C ASP A 324 -0.04 -6.90 23.75
N LEU A 325 -0.20 -6.17 22.66
CA LEU A 325 -1.12 -6.52 21.56
C LEU A 325 -0.34 -6.83 20.30
N THR A 326 -0.56 -8.01 19.71
CA THR A 326 -0.07 -8.36 18.37
C THR A 326 -1.22 -8.26 17.40
N CYS A 327 -1.11 -7.41 16.40
CA CYS A 327 -2.24 -7.05 15.54
C CYS A 327 -1.76 -6.64 14.14
N GLN A 328 -2.71 -6.55 13.20
CA GLN A 328 -2.48 -5.95 11.89
C GLN A 328 -3.06 -4.53 11.87
N LEU A 329 -2.30 -3.59 11.30
CA LEU A 329 -2.75 -2.23 11.06
C LEU A 329 -3.68 -2.17 9.85
N LEU A 330 -4.88 -1.62 10.03
CA LEU A 330 -5.86 -1.49 8.96
C LEU A 330 -5.91 -0.06 8.40
N ALA A 331 -5.92 0.92 9.28
CA ALA A 331 -5.90 2.33 8.92
C ALA A 331 -5.26 3.15 10.04
N LYS A 332 -4.77 4.34 9.71
CA LYS A 332 -4.30 5.33 10.69
C LYS A 332 -4.80 6.72 10.32
N ALA A 333 -4.98 7.58 11.31
CA ALA A 333 -5.34 8.97 11.07
C ALA A 333 -4.74 9.87 12.16
N PRO A 334 -4.10 11.00 11.82
CA PRO A 334 -3.68 11.99 12.81
C PRO A 334 -4.91 12.68 13.39
N ILE A 335 -5.03 12.72 14.72
CA ILE A 335 -6.09 13.49 15.40
C ILE A 335 -5.59 14.91 15.66
N ASP A 336 -4.39 15.03 16.22
CA ASP A 336 -3.71 16.30 16.46
C ASP A 336 -2.18 16.10 16.40
N THR A 337 -1.41 17.14 16.76
CA THR A 337 0.07 17.08 16.73
C THR A 337 0.68 16.11 17.77
N THR A 338 -0.11 15.70 18.76
CA THR A 338 0.30 14.87 19.91
C THR A 338 -0.36 13.49 19.92
N CYS A 339 -1.35 13.24 19.04
CA CYS A 339 -2.14 12.03 19.03
C CYS A 339 -2.41 11.51 17.61
N THR A 340 -2.20 10.22 17.41
CA THR A 340 -2.56 9.49 16.18
C THR A 340 -3.46 8.31 16.52
N LEU A 341 -4.56 8.17 15.77
CA LEU A 341 -5.44 7.01 15.82
C LEU A 341 -4.86 5.89 14.97
N LEU A 342 -4.75 4.69 15.53
CA LEU A 342 -4.50 3.45 14.81
C LEU A 342 -5.74 2.56 14.89
N ARG A 343 -6.25 2.13 13.74
CA ARG A 343 -7.31 1.11 13.62
C ARG A 343 -6.63 -0.24 13.40
N VAL A 344 -6.72 -1.13 14.37
CA VAL A 344 -6.01 -2.42 14.38
C VAL A 344 -6.95 -3.57 14.69
N TRP A 345 -6.58 -4.78 14.31
CA TRP A 345 -7.30 -6.00 14.67
C TRP A 345 -6.33 -7.17 14.88
N ASP A 346 -6.71 -8.12 15.73
CA ASP A 346 -5.96 -9.37 15.95
C ASP A 346 -6.77 -10.61 15.53
N GLY A 347 -7.90 -10.41 14.85
CA GLY A 347 -8.85 -11.46 14.47
C GLY A 347 -9.83 -11.85 15.58
N THR A 348 -9.67 -11.33 16.80
CA THR A 348 -10.54 -11.66 17.93
C THR A 348 -11.48 -10.52 18.29
N ARG A 349 -12.67 -10.86 18.78
CA ARG A 349 -13.69 -9.88 19.18
C ARG A 349 -13.47 -9.46 20.62
N CYS A 350 -13.34 -8.16 20.87
CA CYS A 350 -13.33 -7.64 22.24
C CYS A 350 -14.72 -7.86 22.89
N PRO A 351 -14.81 -8.37 24.13
CA PRO A 351 -16.08 -8.61 24.80
C PRO A 351 -16.83 -7.34 25.18
N ARG A 352 -16.19 -6.16 25.10
CA ARG A 352 -16.76 -4.86 25.41
C ARG A 352 -16.87 -3.99 24.17
N THR A 353 -17.83 -3.08 24.18
CA THR A 353 -17.98 -2.07 23.12
C THR A 353 -16.75 -1.18 23.09
N LEU A 354 -16.10 -1.08 21.93
CA LEU A 354 -14.92 -0.25 21.75
C LEU A 354 -15.33 1.18 21.43
N LEU A 355 -14.58 2.15 21.94
CA LEU A 355 -14.84 3.56 21.66
C LEU A 355 -14.71 3.83 20.15
N ASN A 356 -15.76 4.38 19.53
CA ASN A 356 -15.67 4.83 18.15
C ASN A 356 -15.11 6.26 18.13
N VAL A 357 -14.09 6.49 17.31
CA VAL A 357 -13.46 7.81 17.15
C VAL A 357 -13.73 8.27 15.73
N ILE A 358 -14.47 9.36 15.58
CA ILE A 358 -14.77 9.95 14.28
C ILE A 358 -13.56 10.82 13.90
N VAL A 359 -12.99 10.57 12.72
CA VAL A 359 -11.89 11.36 12.15
C VAL A 359 -12.28 11.79 10.75
N GLU A 360 -11.80 12.96 10.31
CA GLU A 360 -12.08 13.49 8.98
C GLU A 360 -11.62 12.49 7.89
N PRO A 361 -12.46 12.22 6.87
CA PRO A 361 -12.16 11.24 5.82
C PRO A 361 -10.86 11.54 5.06
N ASP A 362 -10.54 12.82 4.86
CA ASP A 362 -9.41 13.27 4.04
C ASP A 362 -8.04 13.09 4.71
N ALA A 363 -8.02 12.86 6.04
CA ALA A 363 -6.79 12.67 6.82
C ALA A 363 -6.46 11.19 7.09
N THR A 364 -7.33 10.26 6.69
CA THR A 364 -7.18 8.83 7.01
C THR A 364 -6.35 8.10 5.95
N GLU A 365 -5.24 7.48 6.36
CA GLU A 365 -4.45 6.58 5.52
C GLU A 365 -4.94 5.14 5.70
N GLY A 366 -5.66 4.62 4.71
CA GLY A 366 -6.24 3.26 4.69
C GLY A 366 -7.74 3.29 4.34
N PRO A 367 -8.43 2.12 4.36
CA PRO A 367 -9.88 2.08 4.15
C PRO A 367 -10.62 2.86 5.24
N THR A 368 -11.55 3.72 4.84
CA THR A 368 -12.36 4.55 5.75
C THR A 368 -13.50 3.77 6.40
N SER A 369 -13.98 2.71 5.75
CA SER A 369 -15.04 1.82 6.25
C SER A 369 -14.74 0.35 6.02
N PHE A 370 -15.14 -0.52 6.96
CA PHE A 370 -15.07 -1.97 6.85
C PHE A 370 -16.48 -2.59 6.94
N SER A 371 -16.62 -3.87 6.59
CA SER A 371 -17.90 -4.59 6.73
C SER A 371 -18.37 -4.58 8.19
N LYS A 372 -19.70 -4.66 8.41
CA LYS A 372 -20.28 -4.62 9.77
C LYS A 372 -19.73 -5.68 10.72
N GLU A 373 -19.23 -6.80 10.22
CA GLU A 373 -18.66 -7.88 11.01
C GLU A 373 -17.20 -7.63 11.36
N LYS A 374 -16.42 -7.20 10.36
CA LYS A 374 -15.02 -6.80 10.52
C LYS A 374 -14.91 -5.59 11.45
N GLU A 375 -15.79 -4.61 11.31
CA GLU A 375 -15.84 -3.41 12.16
C GLU A 375 -15.95 -3.77 13.65
N LYS A 376 -16.61 -4.87 14.00
CA LYS A 376 -16.75 -5.32 15.38
C LYS A 376 -15.48 -5.99 15.96
N LEU A 377 -14.50 -6.30 15.12
CA LEU A 377 -13.19 -6.82 15.53
C LEU A 377 -12.12 -5.72 15.59
N ILE A 378 -12.42 -4.53 15.07
CA ILE A 378 -11.46 -3.44 14.97
C ILE A 378 -11.39 -2.71 16.30
N ALA A 379 -10.18 -2.60 16.82
CA ALA A 379 -9.84 -1.77 17.96
C ALA A 379 -9.23 -0.44 17.53
N ASN A 380 -9.75 0.63 18.13
CA ASN A 380 -9.22 1.98 18.01
C ASN A 380 -8.18 2.20 19.11
N VAL A 381 -6.92 2.43 18.71
CA VAL A 381 -5.79 2.67 19.60
C VAL A 381 -5.30 4.11 19.44
N LEU A 382 -5.37 4.87 20.53
CA LEU A 382 -4.88 6.25 20.60
C LEU A 382 -3.40 6.26 21.01
N VAL A 383 -2.55 6.75 20.12
CA VAL A 383 -1.09 6.78 20.28
C VAL A 383 -0.64 8.21 20.56
N TYR A 384 0.04 8.42 21.70
CA TYR A 384 0.41 9.75 22.18
C TYR A 384 1.92 10.05 22.10
N ASP A 385 2.25 11.34 22.03
CA ASP A 385 3.58 11.94 22.22
C ASP A 385 4.67 11.34 21.29
N ASN A 386 5.77 10.85 21.86
CA ASN A 386 6.93 10.31 21.13
C ASN A 386 6.61 9.08 20.27
N HIS A 387 5.44 8.48 20.42
CA HIS A 387 5.02 7.34 19.60
C HIS A 387 4.34 7.77 18.30
N VAL A 388 3.94 9.05 18.17
CA VAL A 388 3.33 9.62 16.95
C VAL A 388 4.30 9.57 15.77
N GLU A 389 5.60 9.84 15.99
CA GLU A 389 6.61 9.77 14.94
C GLU A 389 6.68 8.37 14.33
N VAL A 390 6.68 7.34 15.18
CA VAL A 390 6.66 5.93 14.75
C VAL A 390 5.34 5.62 14.04
N ALA A 391 4.20 6.04 14.60
CA ALA A 391 2.88 5.82 14.01
C ALA A 391 2.75 6.42 12.60
N ARG A 392 3.35 7.58 12.35
CA ARG A 392 3.37 8.24 11.04
C ARG A 392 4.10 7.42 9.98
N GLU A 393 5.16 6.71 10.35
CA GLU A 393 5.94 5.86 9.42
C GLU A 393 5.29 4.49 9.13
N LEU A 394 4.28 4.09 9.90
CA LEU A 394 3.59 2.82 9.70
C LEU A 394 2.76 2.83 8.42
N LYS A 395 2.74 1.69 7.71
CA LYS A 395 1.91 1.49 6.52
C LYS A 395 0.72 0.59 6.83
N PRO A 396 -0.50 0.91 6.35
CA PRO A 396 -1.63 -0.02 6.40
C PRO A 396 -1.26 -1.40 5.85
N GLY A 397 -1.76 -2.45 6.48
CA GLY A 397 -1.42 -3.85 6.22
C GLY A 397 -0.25 -4.40 7.03
N ALA A 398 0.57 -3.56 7.67
CA ALA A 398 1.71 -4.00 8.46
C ALA A 398 1.29 -4.76 9.74
N PHE A 399 2.08 -5.78 10.10
CA PHE A 399 1.92 -6.51 11.36
C PHE A 399 2.71 -5.84 12.47
N LEU A 400 2.05 -5.54 13.58
CA LEU A 400 2.57 -4.75 14.68
C LEU A 400 2.50 -5.51 15.99
N ARG A 401 3.47 -5.25 16.86
CA ARG A 401 3.36 -5.47 18.31
C ARG A 401 3.37 -4.14 19.04
N ILE A 402 2.34 -3.88 19.82
CA ILE A 402 2.18 -2.71 20.66
C ILE A 402 2.42 -3.14 22.11
N TYR A 403 3.42 -2.56 22.75
CA TYR A 403 3.86 -2.95 24.09
C TYR A 403 3.25 -2.07 25.16
N ASN A 404 2.79 -2.69 26.25
CA ASN A 404 2.26 -2.07 27.45
C ASN A 404 1.13 -1.05 27.15
N LEU A 405 0.20 -1.49 26.30
CA LEU A 405 -1.03 -0.79 25.92
C LEU A 405 -2.00 -0.77 27.11
N ARG A 406 -2.65 0.37 27.36
CA ARG A 406 -3.58 0.53 28.48
C ARG A 406 -5.02 0.42 28.01
N ALA A 407 -5.80 -0.44 28.65
CA ALA A 407 -7.25 -0.50 28.49
C ALA A 407 -7.94 0.44 29.50
N ILE A 408 -8.63 1.48 29.02
CA ILE A 408 -9.29 2.48 29.85
C ILE A 408 -10.81 2.34 29.70
N PRO A 409 -11.57 2.06 30.78
CA PRO A 409 -13.03 2.14 30.75
C PRO A 409 -13.51 3.60 30.66
N GLY A 410 -14.53 3.84 29.84
CA GLY A 410 -14.98 5.16 29.38
C GLY A 410 -15.37 6.13 30.51
N SER A 411 -14.82 7.34 30.41
CA SER A 411 -15.30 8.57 31.06
C SER A 411 -14.71 9.76 30.29
N SER A 412 -15.61 10.62 29.77
CA SER A 412 -15.56 12.02 29.26
C SER A 412 -14.24 12.77 28.93
N LYS A 413 -13.07 12.14 28.84
CA LYS A 413 -11.76 12.80 28.65
C LYS A 413 -11.00 12.34 27.41
N VAL A 414 -11.71 11.88 26.37
CA VAL A 414 -11.12 11.54 25.08
C VAL A 414 -11.33 12.72 24.12
N PRO A 415 -10.27 13.26 23.47
CA PRO A 415 -10.43 14.29 22.44
C PRO A 415 -11.33 13.79 21.30
N GLY A 416 -12.33 14.57 20.89
CA GLY A 416 -13.23 14.25 19.76
C GLY A 416 -14.65 13.80 20.12
N LEU A 417 -15.06 13.80 21.39
CA LEU A 417 -16.47 13.64 21.78
C LEU A 417 -17.19 14.99 21.72
N THR A 418 -18.14 15.14 20.79
CA THR A 418 -19.18 16.18 20.91
C THR A 418 -19.99 15.91 22.18
N SER A 419 -20.32 16.97 22.92
CA SER A 419 -20.90 16.91 24.27
C SER A 419 -22.37 16.43 24.32
N SER A 420 -22.80 15.59 23.38
CA SER A 420 -24.21 15.21 23.19
C SER A 420 -24.50 13.71 23.32
N GLN A 421 -23.55 12.89 23.79
CA GLN A 421 -23.82 11.48 24.10
C GLN A 421 -23.95 11.27 25.61
N SER A 422 -25.14 10.85 26.02
CA SER A 422 -25.46 10.38 27.36
C SER A 422 -24.46 9.33 27.85
N GLU A 423 -24.21 9.28 29.15
CA GLU A 423 -23.34 8.30 29.81
C GLU A 423 -23.76 6.84 29.50
N GLU A 424 -23.29 6.29 28.39
CA GLU A 424 -23.36 4.86 28.12
C GLU A 424 -22.22 4.14 28.83
N VAL A 425 -22.59 3.51 29.94
CA VAL A 425 -21.72 2.75 30.83
C VAL A 425 -21.31 1.43 30.17
N ASP A 426 -20.28 1.40 29.30
CA ASP A 426 -19.30 0.29 29.16
C ASP A 426 -18.22 0.42 28.04
N HIS A 427 -17.94 1.61 27.49
CA HIS A 427 -16.95 1.71 26.41
C HIS A 427 -15.50 1.45 26.88
N LEU A 428 -14.72 0.71 26.10
CA LEU A 428 -13.29 0.48 26.33
C LEU A 428 -12.45 1.24 25.29
N ALA A 429 -11.50 2.04 25.76
CA ALA A 429 -10.55 2.77 24.93
C ALA A 429 -9.13 2.26 25.14
N PHE A 430 -8.36 2.14 24.06
CA PHE A 430 -6.97 1.70 24.11
C PHE A 430 -6.01 2.88 23.97
N HIS A 431 -5.16 3.09 24.97
CA HIS A 431 -4.25 4.22 25.00
C HIS A 431 -2.81 3.74 25.10
N LEU A 432 -1.98 4.17 24.16
CA LEU A 432 -0.54 4.11 24.27
C LEU A 432 -0.02 5.47 24.75
N HIS A 433 0.15 5.58 26.07
CA HIS A 433 0.69 6.78 26.69
C HIS A 433 2.12 7.10 26.24
N GLY A 434 2.46 8.39 26.19
CA GLY A 434 3.82 8.83 25.95
C GLY A 434 4.85 8.32 26.95
N GLY A 435 6.10 8.37 26.53
CA GLY A 435 7.29 7.94 27.25
C GLY A 435 7.54 6.43 27.17
N THR A 436 8.81 6.06 27.36
CA THR A 436 9.29 4.68 27.22
C THR A 436 9.26 3.88 28.53
N ALA A 437 8.41 4.29 29.49
CA ALA A 437 8.30 3.61 30.78
C ALA A 437 7.75 2.20 30.57
N TYR A 438 8.20 1.23 31.38
CA TYR A 438 7.76 -0.17 31.31
C TYR A 438 7.89 -0.84 29.92
N GLY A 439 8.76 -0.31 29.05
CA GLY A 439 8.96 -0.88 27.71
C GLY A 439 7.93 -0.46 26.66
N ARG A 440 7.06 0.52 26.95
CA ARG A 440 6.05 1.04 26.01
C ARG A 440 6.63 1.41 24.65
N GLY A 441 5.90 1.04 23.60
CA GLY A 441 6.21 1.43 22.23
C GLY A 441 5.54 0.54 21.20
N ILE A 442 5.87 0.78 19.93
CA ILE A 442 5.32 0.05 18.77
C ILE A 442 6.49 -0.55 18.00
N ARG A 443 6.34 -1.80 17.54
CA ARG A 443 7.32 -2.47 16.69
C ARG A 443 6.63 -3.16 15.52
N VAL A 444 7.18 -3.01 14.32
CA VAL A 444 6.78 -3.80 13.15
C VAL A 444 7.40 -5.20 13.25
N LEU A 445 6.56 -6.22 13.13
CA LEU A 445 6.99 -7.62 13.11
C LEU A 445 7.18 -8.10 11.66
N PRO A 446 8.19 -8.94 11.39
CA PRO A 446 8.37 -9.54 10.08
C PRO A 446 7.31 -10.62 9.83
N GLU A 447 6.90 -10.78 8.57
CA GLU A 447 5.90 -11.77 8.17
C GLU A 447 6.30 -13.22 8.43
N THR A 448 7.60 -13.48 8.56
CA THR A 448 8.16 -14.80 8.88
C THR A 448 8.14 -15.12 10.38
N SER A 449 7.74 -14.17 11.24
CA SER A 449 7.70 -14.42 12.68
C SER A 449 6.57 -15.41 13.05
N PRO A 450 6.79 -16.30 14.03
CA PRO A 450 5.79 -17.30 14.43
C PRO A 450 4.50 -16.64 14.92
N ASP A 451 4.61 -15.52 15.65
CA ASP A 451 3.46 -14.76 16.13
C ASP A 451 2.62 -14.17 14.99
N VAL A 452 3.26 -13.75 13.90
CA VAL A 452 2.55 -13.25 12.71
C VAL A 452 1.97 -14.40 11.90
N GLN A 453 2.63 -15.55 11.84
CA GLN A 453 2.05 -16.75 11.22
C GLN A 453 0.81 -17.23 11.97
N GLU A 454 0.86 -17.23 13.30
CA GLU A 454 -0.31 -17.53 14.14
C GLU A 454 -1.42 -16.51 13.93
N LEU A 455 -1.10 -15.21 13.97
CA LEU A 455 -2.07 -14.16 13.68
C LEU A 455 -2.66 -14.33 12.27
N LYS A 456 -1.86 -14.63 11.25
CA LYS A 456 -2.35 -14.91 9.89
C LYS A 456 -3.29 -16.11 9.88
N ARG A 457 -2.97 -17.19 10.61
CA ARG A 457 -3.88 -18.33 10.79
C ARG A 457 -5.19 -17.92 11.46
N THR A 458 -5.16 -17.11 12.51
CA THR A 458 -6.38 -16.61 13.18
C THR A 458 -7.20 -15.71 12.24
N LEU A 459 -6.55 -14.84 11.47
CA LEU A 459 -7.21 -13.97 10.50
C LEU A 459 -7.81 -14.76 9.32
N GLN A 460 -7.15 -15.86 8.91
CA GLN A 460 -7.66 -16.81 7.92
C GLN A 460 -8.79 -17.68 8.50
N ALA A 461 -8.67 -18.10 9.75
CA ALA A 461 -9.72 -18.81 10.47
C ALA A 461 -10.95 -17.93 10.64
N PHE A 462 -10.82 -16.60 10.77
CA PHE A 462 -12.00 -15.72 10.71
C PHE A 462 -12.65 -15.68 9.32
N SER A 463 -11.88 -15.83 8.23
CA SER A 463 -12.46 -16.05 6.91
C SER A 463 -13.08 -17.45 6.73
N GLU A 464 -12.60 -18.46 7.45
CA GLU A 464 -13.10 -19.85 7.44
C GLU A 464 -14.26 -20.09 8.47
N ASP A 465 -14.33 -19.37 9.59
CA ASP A 465 -15.42 -19.40 10.60
C ASP A 465 -16.72 -18.82 10.03
N HIS A 466 -16.60 -18.02 8.98
CA HIS A 466 -17.73 -17.60 8.14
C HIS A 466 -18.20 -18.71 7.18
N GLU A 467 -17.38 -19.74 6.94
CA GLU A 467 -17.77 -21.00 6.27
C GLU A 467 -18.25 -22.07 7.27
N ASP A 468 -17.67 -22.14 8.48
CA ASP A 468 -18.00 -23.18 9.48
C ASP A 468 -19.26 -22.92 10.33
N ARG A 469 -19.87 -21.73 10.24
CA ARG A 469 -21.22 -21.49 10.83
C ARG A 469 -22.37 -22.14 10.05
N LEU A 470 -22.07 -22.99 9.07
CA LEU A 470 -23.03 -23.88 8.39
C LEU A 470 -22.70 -25.38 8.52
N SER A 471 -21.75 -25.80 9.37
CA SER A 471 -21.27 -27.19 9.41
C SER A 471 -21.11 -27.75 10.83
N ASP A 472 -22.19 -27.78 11.61
CA ASP A 472 -22.28 -28.73 12.73
C ASP A 472 -22.59 -30.12 12.16
N PHE A 473 -21.57 -30.92 11.82
CA PHE A 473 -21.54 -32.39 11.99
C PHE A 473 -20.09 -32.88 11.80
N SER A 474 -19.48 -33.21 12.95
CA SER A 474 -18.16 -33.82 13.13
C SER A 474 -17.90 -35.03 12.24
N ASP A 475 -16.68 -35.07 11.72
CA ASP A 475 -15.90 -36.23 11.31
C ASP A 475 -16.15 -37.44 12.24
N SER A 476 -16.92 -38.40 11.77
CA SER A 476 -16.88 -39.77 12.30
C SER A 476 -17.50 -40.75 11.30
N GLU A 477 -17.02 -40.74 10.06
CA GLU A 477 -17.30 -41.82 9.10
C GLU A 477 -16.18 -41.97 8.04
N LEU A 478 -14.98 -41.49 8.37
CA LEU A 478 -13.73 -41.91 7.71
C LEU A 478 -13.25 -43.19 8.39
N LEU A 479 -13.93 -44.31 8.12
CA LEU A 479 -13.43 -45.70 8.12
C LEU A 479 -14.64 -46.66 8.20
N GLU A 480 -15.09 -47.18 7.06
CA GLU A 480 -15.36 -48.62 6.91
C GLU A 480 -15.51 -49.03 5.42
N VAL A 481 -14.54 -49.83 4.97
CA VAL A 481 -14.77 -51.09 4.23
C VAL A 481 -15.42 -50.97 2.85
N TRP A 482 -14.59 -50.86 1.80
CA TRP A 482 -14.26 -51.98 0.91
C TRP A 482 -15.48 -52.61 0.20
N SER A 483 -15.62 -52.28 -1.09
CA SER A 483 -15.88 -53.28 -2.14
C SER A 483 -15.38 -52.77 -3.50
N THR A 484 -14.15 -53.20 -3.77
CA THR A 484 -13.46 -53.56 -5.02
C THR A 484 -14.00 -53.19 -6.42
N PRO A 485 -13.09 -52.89 -7.38
CA PRO A 485 -13.35 -52.46 -8.77
C PRO A 485 -13.43 -53.66 -9.75
N PRO A 486 -13.54 -53.44 -11.08
CA PRO A 486 -12.31 -53.57 -11.89
C PRO A 486 -12.20 -52.55 -13.05
N GLU A 487 -11.02 -51.94 -13.19
CA GLU A 487 -10.08 -52.09 -14.32
C GLU A 487 -10.55 -51.41 -15.63
N SER A 488 -9.82 -50.44 -16.17
CA SER A 488 -8.51 -50.73 -16.76
C SER A 488 -7.72 -49.47 -17.12
N THR A 489 -6.40 -49.61 -16.94
CA THR A 489 -5.29 -48.95 -17.63
C THR A 489 -5.05 -47.45 -17.44
N LYS A 490 -4.13 -47.20 -16.51
CA LYS A 490 -3.24 -46.06 -16.39
C LYS A 490 -2.63 -45.65 -17.74
N VAL A 491 -2.79 -44.38 -18.10
CA VAL A 491 -1.70 -43.59 -18.68
C VAL A 491 -1.41 -42.48 -17.68
N LYS A 492 -0.21 -42.52 -17.10
CA LYS A 492 0.34 -41.38 -16.34
C LYS A 492 0.61 -40.27 -17.35
N GLN A 493 -0.02 -39.11 -17.19
CA GLN A 493 0.50 -37.85 -17.69
C GLN A 493 0.53 -36.87 -16.51
N LEU A 494 1.73 -36.39 -16.20
CA LEU A 494 1.96 -35.25 -15.32
C LEU A 494 1.26 -34.01 -15.89
N CYS A 495 0.92 -33.10 -14.97
CA CYS A 495 0.57 -31.69 -15.15
C CYS A 495 -0.85 -31.39 -15.69
N ALA A 496 -1.70 -30.88 -14.81
CA ALA A 496 -2.65 -29.83 -15.17
C ALA A 496 -2.39 -28.66 -14.23
N GLU A 497 -1.79 -27.63 -14.83
CA GLU A 497 -1.55 -26.32 -14.26
C GLU A 497 -2.81 -25.78 -13.57
N THR A 498 -2.62 -25.09 -12.45
CA THR A 498 -3.68 -24.35 -11.77
C THR A 498 -4.16 -23.23 -12.71
N VAL A 499 -5.18 -23.52 -13.52
CA VAL A 499 -5.76 -22.56 -14.47
C VAL A 499 -6.28 -21.35 -13.68
N LYS A 500 -5.63 -20.20 -13.88
CA LYS A 500 -5.87 -18.92 -13.22
C LYS A 500 -7.35 -18.53 -13.36
N CYS A 501 -8.08 -18.47 -12.24
CA CYS A 501 -9.45 -17.99 -12.17
C CYS A 501 -9.43 -16.47 -11.92
N CYS A 502 -10.23 -15.70 -12.67
CA CYS A 502 -10.26 -14.24 -12.57
C CYS A 502 -11.46 -13.69 -11.76
N THR A 503 -12.23 -14.56 -11.11
CA THR A 503 -13.32 -14.15 -10.22
C THR A 503 -13.23 -14.90 -8.90
N GLU A 504 -13.63 -14.23 -7.83
CA GLU A 504 -13.76 -14.75 -6.48
C GLU A 504 -15.22 -14.66 -6.05
N ARG A 505 -15.73 -15.77 -5.51
CA ARG A 505 -17.12 -15.88 -5.05
C ARG A 505 -17.23 -15.29 -3.65
N SER A 506 -18.39 -14.67 -3.38
CA SER A 506 -18.80 -14.21 -2.05
C SER A 506 -20.04 -14.95 -1.54
N CYS A 507 -20.43 -16.07 -2.19
CA CYS A 507 -21.56 -16.92 -1.80
C CYS A 507 -21.10 -18.11 -0.94
N SER A 508 -21.67 -18.29 0.26
CA SER A 508 -21.27 -19.28 1.29
C SER A 508 -21.90 -20.68 1.13
N HIS A 509 -22.18 -21.11 -0.11
CA HIS A 509 -22.83 -22.40 -0.38
C HIS A 509 -21.89 -23.34 -1.13
N ASP A 510 -21.69 -24.54 -0.59
CA ASP A 510 -20.74 -25.55 -1.07
C ASP A 510 -21.33 -26.39 -2.23
N LEU A 511 -21.73 -25.71 -3.31
CA LEU A 511 -22.29 -26.36 -4.49
C LEU A 511 -21.17 -26.66 -5.50
N GLN A 512 -21.02 -27.93 -5.89
CA GLN A 512 -20.11 -28.29 -6.97
C GLN A 512 -20.44 -27.54 -8.27
N PRO A 513 -19.44 -27.13 -9.08
CA PRO A 513 -19.68 -26.46 -10.35
C PRO A 513 -20.58 -27.31 -11.26
N VAL A 514 -21.66 -26.71 -11.73
CA VAL A 514 -22.63 -27.32 -12.62
C VAL A 514 -22.39 -26.81 -14.05
N THR A 515 -22.57 -27.68 -15.04
CA THR A 515 -22.46 -27.30 -16.45
C THR A 515 -23.65 -26.46 -16.91
N LEU A 516 -23.44 -25.55 -17.85
CA LEU A 516 -24.47 -24.66 -18.38
C LEU A 516 -25.66 -25.43 -18.96
N SER A 517 -25.42 -26.57 -19.61
CA SER A 517 -26.49 -27.45 -20.09
C SER A 517 -27.40 -28.00 -18.98
N LYS A 518 -26.90 -28.16 -17.75
CA LYS A 518 -27.70 -28.58 -16.58
C LYS A 518 -28.39 -27.38 -15.92
N VAL A 519 -27.79 -26.18 -15.97
CA VAL A 519 -28.42 -24.91 -15.55
C VAL A 519 -29.60 -24.50 -16.46
N LYS A 520 -29.54 -24.82 -17.75
CA LYS A 520 -30.69 -24.61 -18.66
C LYS A 520 -31.85 -25.56 -18.39
N ARG A 521 -31.56 -26.76 -17.87
CA ARG A 521 -32.55 -27.80 -17.60
C ARG A 521 -33.15 -27.71 -16.19
N SER A 522 -32.60 -26.87 -15.32
CA SER A 522 -33.09 -26.67 -13.96
C SER A 522 -34.23 -25.66 -13.90
N GLY A 523 -35.11 -25.81 -12.90
CA GLY A 523 -36.20 -24.87 -12.65
C GLY A 523 -35.73 -23.50 -12.14
N PRO A 524 -36.56 -22.45 -12.28
CA PRO A 524 -36.27 -21.10 -11.79
C PRO A 524 -36.20 -21.05 -10.25
N GLY A 525 -35.51 -20.05 -9.70
CA GLY A 525 -35.43 -19.77 -8.27
C GLY A 525 -34.30 -20.49 -7.53
N ARG A 526 -33.37 -21.14 -8.26
CA ARG A 526 -32.19 -21.79 -7.68
C ARG A 526 -30.93 -21.01 -8.01
N VAL A 527 -29.98 -20.98 -7.07
CA VAL A 527 -28.62 -20.47 -7.29
C VAL A 527 -27.75 -21.61 -7.79
N HIS A 528 -26.97 -21.36 -8.84
CA HIS A 528 -26.12 -22.34 -9.51
C HIS A 528 -24.70 -21.81 -9.56
N HIS A 529 -23.75 -22.65 -9.22
CA HIS A 529 -22.33 -22.35 -9.37
C HIS A 529 -21.88 -22.87 -10.73
N VAL A 530 -21.24 -22.02 -11.54
CA VAL A 530 -20.75 -22.39 -12.87
C VAL A 530 -19.31 -21.93 -13.08
N ARG A 531 -18.54 -22.74 -13.81
CA ARG A 531 -17.21 -22.36 -14.31
C ARG A 531 -17.28 -22.16 -15.82
N VAL A 532 -17.10 -20.93 -16.27
CA VAL A 532 -17.41 -20.48 -17.63
C VAL A 532 -16.35 -19.52 -18.16
N GLN A 533 -16.33 -19.28 -19.46
CA GLN A 533 -15.60 -18.17 -20.08
C GLN A 533 -16.60 -17.13 -20.60
N LEU A 534 -16.21 -15.86 -20.58
CA LEU A 534 -17.00 -14.79 -21.20
C LEU A 534 -16.77 -14.80 -22.72
N ARG A 535 -17.83 -15.04 -23.49
CA ARG A 535 -17.78 -15.07 -24.96
C ARG A 535 -17.99 -13.69 -25.58
N SER A 536 -19.01 -12.98 -25.12
CA SER A 536 -19.34 -11.63 -25.57
C SER A 536 -20.10 -10.89 -24.46
N TYR A 537 -20.26 -9.57 -24.61
CA TYR A 537 -21.03 -8.75 -23.69
C TYR A 537 -21.73 -7.62 -24.43
N GLU A 538 -22.85 -7.15 -23.88
CA GLU A 538 -23.62 -6.01 -24.36
C GLU A 538 -23.94 -5.08 -23.17
N PRO A 539 -23.83 -3.75 -23.32
CA PRO A 539 -23.42 -3.03 -24.53
C PRO A 539 -21.90 -3.06 -24.75
N HIS A 540 -21.48 -2.97 -26.02
CA HIS A 540 -20.06 -2.88 -26.39
C HIS A 540 -19.47 -1.52 -26.00
N ALA A 541 -20.27 -0.46 -26.12
CA ALA A 541 -19.95 0.85 -25.60
C ALA A 541 -20.25 0.86 -24.09
N LEU A 542 -19.23 0.65 -23.26
CA LEU A 542 -19.40 0.42 -21.82
C LEU A 542 -20.03 1.61 -21.08
N HIS A 543 -19.92 2.84 -21.59
CA HIS A 543 -20.65 3.98 -21.03
C HIS A 543 -22.17 3.79 -21.10
N GLN A 544 -22.68 3.03 -22.08
CA GLN A 544 -24.10 2.70 -22.20
C GLN A 544 -24.55 1.64 -21.19
N ALA A 545 -23.63 0.98 -20.49
CA ALA A 545 -23.97 0.06 -19.40
C ALA A 545 -24.54 0.83 -18.20
N LEU A 546 -24.18 2.10 -18.05
CA LEU A 546 -24.72 2.97 -17.01
C LEU A 546 -26.17 3.35 -17.36
N LYS A 547 -27.10 3.08 -16.45
CA LYS A 547 -28.53 3.38 -16.58
C LYS A 547 -29.01 4.19 -15.37
N LEU A 548 -30.20 4.74 -15.50
CA LEU A 548 -30.95 5.40 -14.43
C LEU A 548 -32.14 4.53 -14.01
N TYR A 549 -32.24 4.20 -12.73
CA TYR A 549 -33.32 3.39 -12.17
C TYR A 549 -34.22 4.18 -11.24
N CYS A 550 -35.53 4.01 -11.41
CA CYS A 550 -36.54 4.55 -10.51
C CYS A 550 -37.02 3.46 -9.54
N SER A 551 -36.82 3.66 -8.25
CA SER A 551 -37.31 2.73 -7.21
C SER A 551 -38.83 2.70 -7.07
N LYS A 552 -39.54 3.75 -7.51
CA LYS A 552 -41.01 3.87 -7.36
C LYS A 552 -41.80 3.19 -8.47
N CYS A 553 -41.38 3.34 -9.73
CA CYS A 553 -42.06 2.73 -10.88
C CYS A 553 -41.26 1.61 -11.55
N SER A 554 -40.09 1.26 -10.99
CA SER A 554 -39.17 0.25 -11.52
C SER A 554 -38.73 0.48 -12.97
N SER A 555 -38.86 1.71 -13.48
CA SER A 555 -38.41 2.06 -14.83
C SER A 555 -36.89 2.14 -14.89
N MET A 556 -36.31 1.65 -15.97
CA MET A 556 -34.91 1.83 -16.32
C MET A 556 -34.80 2.72 -17.55
N LEU A 557 -33.94 3.74 -17.48
CA LEU A 557 -33.75 4.75 -18.52
C LEU A 557 -32.28 4.85 -18.88
N ASP A 558 -31.99 5.25 -20.12
CA ASP A 558 -30.64 5.59 -20.53
C ASP A 558 -30.21 6.93 -19.93
N VAL A 559 -28.91 7.06 -19.64
CA VAL A 559 -28.33 8.35 -19.25
C VAL A 559 -28.30 9.25 -20.48
N PRO A 560 -28.93 10.45 -20.42
CA PRO A 560 -28.89 11.44 -21.50
C PRO A 560 -27.46 11.83 -21.85
N ASP A 561 -27.14 11.93 -23.14
CA ASP A 561 -25.85 12.44 -23.60
C ASP A 561 -25.74 13.97 -23.42
N ASP A 562 -24.50 14.47 -23.46
CA ASP A 562 -24.23 15.90 -23.24
C ASP A 562 -24.81 16.77 -24.37
N GLU A 563 -25.03 16.22 -25.57
CA GLU A 563 -25.68 16.92 -26.69
C GLU A 563 -27.16 17.18 -26.42
N LEU A 564 -27.90 16.15 -25.99
CA LEU A 564 -29.31 16.25 -25.62
C LEU A 564 -29.50 17.17 -24.42
N VAL A 565 -28.65 17.04 -23.40
CA VAL A 565 -28.70 17.93 -22.23
C VAL A 565 -28.41 19.37 -22.65
N SER A 566 -27.39 19.62 -23.47
CA SER A 566 -27.08 20.97 -23.96
C SER A 566 -28.22 21.57 -24.81
N GLY A 567 -28.91 20.72 -25.58
CA GLY A 567 -30.13 21.09 -26.30
C GLY A 567 -31.24 21.60 -25.36
N LEU A 568 -31.50 20.87 -24.27
CA LEU A 568 -32.51 21.27 -23.26
C LEU A 568 -32.17 22.60 -22.57
N PHE A 569 -30.90 22.85 -22.26
CA PHE A 569 -30.46 24.15 -21.73
C PHE A 569 -30.66 25.28 -22.76
N SER A 570 -30.41 25.01 -24.04
CA SER A 570 -30.60 25.99 -25.12
C SER A 570 -32.07 26.30 -25.39
N GLU A 571 -32.95 25.29 -25.33
CA GLU A 571 -34.40 25.44 -25.42
C GLU A 571 -34.94 26.30 -24.26
N ALA A 572 -34.50 26.02 -23.03
CA ALA A 572 -34.89 26.79 -21.86
C ALA A 572 -34.46 28.27 -21.93
N ASN A 573 -33.37 28.58 -22.63
CA ASN A 573 -32.92 29.95 -22.86
C ASN A 573 -33.74 30.68 -23.94
N SER A 574 -34.42 29.94 -24.82
CA SER A 574 -35.28 30.50 -25.85
C SER A 574 -36.65 30.96 -25.30
N ASP A 575 -37.07 30.38 -24.17
CA ASP A 575 -38.28 30.75 -23.44
C ASP A 575 -38.10 32.10 -22.71
N SER A 576 -38.13 33.21 -23.45
CA SER A 576 -37.91 34.57 -22.92
C SER A 576 -39.18 35.25 -22.37
N GLY A 577 -39.92 34.54 -21.51
CA GLY A 577 -41.10 35.09 -20.82
C GLY A 577 -40.75 35.85 -19.54
N PRO A 578 -41.55 36.86 -19.12
CA PRO A 578 -41.40 37.46 -17.79
C PRO A 578 -41.64 36.40 -16.70
N CYS A 579 -40.66 36.22 -15.81
CA CYS A 579 -40.71 35.24 -14.72
C CYS A 579 -40.76 35.95 -13.37
N SER A 580 -41.76 35.60 -12.56
CA SER A 580 -41.87 36.08 -11.18
C SER A 580 -41.31 35.00 -10.23
N PRO A 581 -40.12 35.20 -9.64
CA PRO A 581 -39.57 34.26 -8.68
C PRO A 581 -40.42 34.25 -7.38
N PRO A 582 -40.47 33.12 -6.66
CA PRO A 582 -41.08 33.06 -5.33
C PRO A 582 -40.51 34.11 -4.36
N PRO A 583 -41.28 34.61 -3.38
CA PRO A 583 -40.85 35.69 -2.47
C PRO A 583 -39.58 35.38 -1.65
N TRP A 584 -39.31 34.11 -1.41
CA TRP A 584 -38.13 33.64 -0.67
C TRP A 584 -36.85 33.59 -1.52
N LEU A 585 -36.94 33.78 -2.85
CA LEU A 585 -35.81 33.80 -3.78
C LEU A 585 -35.39 35.23 -4.16
N LEU A 586 -34.14 35.59 -3.82
CA LEU A 586 -33.49 36.82 -4.27
C LEU A 586 -32.86 36.59 -5.64
N SER A 587 -33.09 37.52 -6.57
CA SER A 587 -32.64 37.38 -7.97
C SER A 587 -31.56 38.39 -8.31
N GLY A 588 -30.46 37.92 -8.89
CA GLY A 588 -29.38 38.74 -9.45
C GLY A 588 -29.20 38.44 -10.94
N LYS A 589 -28.82 39.45 -11.73
CA LYS A 589 -28.49 39.28 -13.15
C LYS A 589 -27.00 39.49 -13.37
N VAL A 590 -26.42 38.65 -14.22
CA VAL A 590 -25.02 38.72 -14.64
C VAL A 590 -25.00 38.67 -16.16
N ASP A 591 -24.33 39.63 -16.78
CA ASP A 591 -24.11 39.62 -18.22
C ASP A 591 -22.95 38.68 -18.53
N ALA A 592 -23.19 37.73 -19.43
CA ALA A 592 -22.18 36.81 -19.89
C ALA A 592 -21.90 36.99 -21.38
N PRO A 593 -20.63 36.90 -21.79
CA PRO A 593 -20.27 36.99 -23.20
C PRO A 593 -20.93 35.83 -23.97
N GLY A 594 -21.47 36.14 -25.14
CA GLY A 594 -22.07 35.11 -25.99
C GLY A 594 -21.03 34.15 -26.59
N ASP A 595 -21.48 32.95 -26.95
CA ASP A 595 -20.62 31.82 -27.35
C ASP A 595 -19.86 32.01 -28.67
N ALA A 596 -20.18 33.06 -29.45
CA ALA A 596 -19.53 33.37 -30.72
C ALA A 596 -19.17 34.86 -30.87
N PRO A 597 -18.08 35.21 -31.58
CA PRO A 597 -17.79 36.61 -31.89
C PRO A 597 -18.90 37.20 -32.77
N GLY A 598 -19.76 38.03 -32.16
CA GLY A 598 -20.92 38.67 -32.80
C GLY A 598 -22.30 38.25 -32.28
N SER A 599 -22.40 37.29 -31.35
CA SER A 599 -23.65 37.00 -30.64
C SER A 599 -23.93 38.06 -29.56
N ALA A 600 -25.20 38.42 -29.35
CA ALA A 600 -25.60 39.34 -28.29
C ALA A 600 -25.23 38.80 -26.90
N ASP A 601 -24.89 39.71 -25.97
CA ASP A 601 -24.64 39.35 -24.57
C ASP A 601 -25.86 38.67 -23.97
N ARG A 602 -25.64 37.51 -23.34
CA ARG A 602 -26.71 36.73 -22.72
C ARG A 602 -26.76 37.06 -21.23
N SER A 603 -27.97 37.24 -20.70
CA SER A 603 -28.17 37.53 -19.28
C SER A 603 -28.40 36.23 -18.51
N LEU A 604 -27.44 35.86 -17.67
CA LEU A 604 -27.57 34.82 -16.65
C LEU A 604 -28.38 35.40 -15.49
N THR A 605 -29.40 34.68 -15.03
CA THR A 605 -30.12 35.05 -13.81
C THR A 605 -29.84 34.02 -12.73
N VAL A 606 -29.39 34.51 -11.59
CA VAL A 606 -29.02 33.73 -10.41
C VAL A 606 -30.06 33.97 -9.34
N HIS A 607 -30.65 32.90 -8.80
CA HIS A 607 -31.60 32.96 -7.70
C HIS A 607 -31.02 32.29 -6.45
N LEU A 608 -31.08 33.00 -5.32
CA LEU A 608 -30.55 32.57 -4.02
C LEU A 608 -31.66 32.58 -2.97
N SER A 609 -31.67 31.61 -2.05
CA SER A 609 -32.60 31.63 -0.91
C SER A 609 -32.25 32.78 0.03
N SER A 610 -33.27 33.54 0.43
CA SER A 610 -33.16 34.64 1.40
C SER A 610 -32.77 34.15 2.80
N GLU A 611 -33.23 32.95 3.21
CA GLU A 611 -32.87 32.31 4.47
C GLU A 611 -31.40 31.89 4.49
N LEU A 612 -30.94 31.16 3.46
CA LEU A 612 -29.53 30.76 3.35
C LEU A 612 -28.57 31.94 3.24
N LEU A 613 -29.04 33.05 2.66
CA LEU A 613 -28.28 34.29 2.59
C LEU A 613 -28.18 34.97 3.96
N ALA A 614 -29.26 34.94 4.77
CA ALA A 614 -29.25 35.44 6.14
C ALA A 614 -28.34 34.59 7.07
N GLU A 615 -28.26 33.29 6.83
CA GLU A 615 -27.37 32.36 7.55
C GLU A 615 -25.91 32.39 7.09
N GLY A 616 -25.57 33.15 6.04
CA GLY A 616 -24.21 33.20 5.48
C GLY A 616 -23.82 31.97 4.66
N LYS A 617 -24.77 31.10 4.32
CA LYS A 617 -24.62 29.84 3.56
C LYS A 617 -24.89 30.01 2.07
N THR A 618 -24.49 31.14 1.48
CA THR A 618 -24.81 31.50 0.08
C THR A 618 -24.20 30.56 -0.97
N LYS A 619 -23.27 29.69 -0.57
CA LYS A 619 -22.61 28.71 -1.46
C LYS A 619 -23.26 27.33 -1.44
N GLU A 620 -24.26 27.11 -0.59
CA GLU A 620 -24.86 25.79 -0.41
C GLU A 620 -25.88 25.43 -1.48
N LEU A 621 -26.69 26.37 -1.95
CA LEU A 621 -27.72 26.13 -2.97
C LEU A 621 -27.89 27.33 -3.90
N LEU A 622 -27.84 27.06 -5.21
CA LEU A 622 -27.96 28.05 -6.27
C LEU A 622 -29.00 27.60 -7.29
N PHE A 623 -29.96 28.46 -7.61
CA PHE A 623 -30.89 28.24 -8.72
C PHE A 623 -30.44 29.09 -9.91
N LEU A 624 -30.21 28.45 -11.06
CA LEU A 624 -29.57 29.09 -12.21
C LEU A 624 -30.47 29.04 -13.45
N MET A 625 -30.68 30.20 -14.05
CA MET A 625 -31.47 30.39 -15.27
C MET A 625 -30.61 31.09 -16.33
N GLY A 626 -30.79 30.72 -17.60
CA GLY A 626 -30.07 31.37 -18.71
C GLY A 626 -28.68 30.80 -19.01
N SER A 627 -28.23 29.77 -18.27
CA SER A 627 -26.89 29.20 -18.41
C SER A 627 -26.79 28.15 -19.51
N THR A 628 -25.57 27.89 -19.97
CA THR A 628 -25.26 26.70 -20.76
C THR A 628 -24.89 25.53 -19.84
N LEU A 629 -24.88 24.31 -20.36
CA LEU A 629 -24.44 23.13 -19.61
C LEU A 629 -22.99 23.30 -19.11
N GLU A 630 -22.09 23.79 -19.96
CA GLU A 630 -20.68 23.99 -19.62
C GLU A 630 -20.47 24.99 -18.48
N GLU A 631 -21.24 26.08 -18.47
CA GLU A 631 -21.15 27.09 -17.42
C GLU A 631 -21.70 26.59 -16.11
N THR A 632 -22.82 25.85 -16.17
CA THR A 632 -23.38 25.18 -15.01
C THR A 632 -22.34 24.25 -14.41
N CYS A 633 -21.65 23.45 -15.23
CA CYS A 633 -20.54 22.60 -14.80
C CYS A 633 -19.32 23.38 -14.27
N ARG A 634 -19.01 24.57 -14.80
CA ARG A 634 -17.92 25.42 -14.29
C ARG A 634 -18.26 26.03 -12.92
N LEU A 635 -19.53 26.38 -12.71
CA LEU A 635 -19.99 27.00 -11.47
C LEU A 635 -20.02 26.00 -10.29
N THR A 636 -20.08 24.68 -10.54
CA THR A 636 -20.02 23.67 -9.46
C THR A 636 -18.69 23.66 -8.71
N ALA A 637 -17.64 24.29 -9.23
CA ALA A 637 -16.38 24.48 -8.51
C ALA A 637 -16.49 25.50 -7.36
N GLY A 638 -17.45 26.43 -7.43
CA GLY A 638 -17.63 27.50 -6.45
C GLY A 638 -18.89 27.36 -5.57
N TYR A 639 -19.85 26.54 -5.99
CA TYR A 639 -21.13 26.30 -5.32
C TYR A 639 -21.36 24.80 -5.14
N GLN A 640 -21.89 24.40 -3.98
CA GLN A 640 -22.08 22.99 -3.67
C GLN A 640 -23.23 22.37 -4.48
N ASN A 641 -24.40 23.02 -4.51
CA ASN A 641 -25.59 22.51 -5.20
C ASN A 641 -26.11 23.55 -6.20
N ILE A 642 -26.23 23.16 -7.47
CA ILE A 642 -26.79 24.02 -8.52
C ILE A 642 -28.00 23.35 -9.16
N VAL A 643 -29.13 24.04 -9.14
CA VAL A 643 -30.42 23.60 -9.68
C VAL A 643 -30.75 24.45 -10.91
N PRO A 644 -30.73 23.88 -12.13
CA PRO A 644 -31.14 24.59 -13.33
C PRO A 644 -32.66 24.81 -13.34
N VAL A 645 -33.06 26.03 -13.66
CA VAL A 645 -34.46 26.46 -13.69
C VAL A 645 -34.77 27.18 -15.00
N ARG A 646 -36.05 27.16 -15.36
CA ARG A 646 -36.58 27.83 -16.55
C ARG A 646 -37.86 28.58 -16.21
N PRO A 647 -38.22 29.61 -16.99
CA PRO A 647 -39.53 30.23 -16.89
C PRO A 647 -40.60 29.28 -17.48
N SER A 648 -41.71 29.12 -16.77
CA SER A 648 -42.86 28.34 -17.25
C SER A 648 -44.16 28.96 -16.73
N GLY A 649 -45.02 29.42 -17.65
CA GLY A 649 -46.33 29.98 -17.28
C GLY A 649 -46.28 31.20 -16.36
N GLY A 650 -45.20 32.00 -16.43
CA GLY A 650 -45.00 33.19 -15.58
C GLY A 650 -44.34 32.94 -14.22
N HIS A 651 -44.07 31.67 -13.88
CA HIS A 651 -43.41 31.24 -12.65
C HIS A 651 -42.07 30.56 -12.94
N LEU A 652 -41.26 30.39 -11.89
CA LEU A 652 -40.01 29.64 -11.95
C LEU A 652 -40.30 28.14 -11.82
N ALA A 653 -39.82 27.34 -12.77
CA ALA A 653 -39.96 25.89 -12.76
C ALA A 653 -38.58 25.23 -12.93
N LEU A 654 -38.47 23.97 -12.53
CA LEU A 654 -37.28 23.18 -12.86
C LEU A 654 -37.17 23.01 -14.38
N LEU A 655 -35.94 22.81 -14.85
CA LEU A 655 -35.71 22.32 -16.19
C LEU A 655 -36.44 20.97 -16.41
N ASP A 656 -36.69 20.62 -17.66
CA ASP A 656 -37.25 19.31 -17.99
C ASP A 656 -36.41 18.19 -17.35
N LEU A 657 -37.05 17.24 -16.66
CA LEU A 657 -36.35 16.18 -15.90
C LEU A 657 -35.59 15.16 -16.79
N SER A 658 -35.58 15.33 -18.12
CA SER A 658 -34.61 14.68 -19.01
C SER A 658 -33.22 15.31 -18.89
N ALA A 659 -33.10 16.52 -18.35
CA ALA A 659 -31.82 17.08 -17.92
C ALA A 659 -31.61 16.80 -16.42
N PRO A 660 -30.36 16.88 -15.93
CA PRO A 660 -30.10 16.83 -14.51
C PRO A 660 -30.82 17.98 -13.80
N PHE A 661 -31.59 17.67 -12.76
CA PHE A 661 -32.26 18.70 -11.95
C PHE A 661 -31.31 19.30 -10.91
N LEU A 662 -30.21 18.60 -10.59
CA LEU A 662 -29.22 19.02 -9.61
C LEU A 662 -27.80 18.64 -10.06
N PHE A 663 -26.89 19.60 -9.95
CA PHE A 663 -25.45 19.45 -10.15
C PHE A 663 -24.72 19.64 -8.82
N ARG A 664 -23.89 18.66 -8.43
CA ARG A 664 -23.10 18.69 -7.18
C ARG A 664 -21.67 18.26 -7.47
N GLY A 665 -20.74 19.21 -7.49
CA GLY A 665 -19.36 18.95 -7.94
C GLY A 665 -19.33 18.36 -9.35
N ARG A 666 -18.85 17.12 -9.49
CA ARG A 666 -18.84 16.37 -10.77
C ARG A 666 -20.07 15.48 -10.97
N ARG A 667 -20.93 15.33 -9.96
CA ARG A 667 -22.11 14.45 -10.01
C ARG A 667 -23.31 15.20 -10.55
N ARG A 668 -24.10 14.50 -11.37
CA ARG A 668 -25.34 14.99 -12.00
C ARG A 668 -26.49 14.11 -11.55
N TYR A 669 -27.51 14.68 -10.94
CA TYR A 669 -28.65 13.95 -10.40
C TYR A 669 -29.88 14.14 -11.28
N TYR A 670 -30.60 13.04 -11.53
CA TYR A 670 -31.76 13.00 -12.43
C TYR A 670 -33.04 12.64 -11.69
N GLY A 671 -34.17 13.12 -12.20
CA GLY A 671 -35.49 12.92 -11.62
C GLY A 671 -36.40 12.07 -12.51
N CYS A 672 -37.24 11.22 -11.91
CA CYS A 672 -38.19 10.41 -12.68
C CYS A 672 -39.39 11.26 -13.15
N LYS A 673 -39.52 11.48 -14.46
CA LYS A 673 -40.65 12.23 -15.06
C LYS A 673 -42.04 11.75 -14.66
N ARG A 674 -42.24 10.44 -14.49
CA ARG A 674 -43.56 9.85 -14.20
C ARG A 674 -43.92 9.91 -12.71
N CYS A 675 -42.92 10.00 -11.84
CA CYS A 675 -43.09 9.82 -10.40
C CYS A 675 -42.87 11.10 -9.60
N SER A 676 -42.33 12.13 -10.23
CA SER A 676 -42.04 13.43 -9.65
C SER A 676 -43.22 14.39 -9.80
N ASP A 677 -43.47 15.17 -8.76
CA ASP A 677 -44.32 16.36 -8.79
C ASP A 677 -43.40 17.59 -8.64
N ALA A 678 -42.62 17.82 -9.70
CA ALA A 678 -41.50 18.75 -9.70
C ALA A 678 -41.97 20.21 -9.62
N ALA A 679 -41.59 20.91 -8.56
CA ALA A 679 -41.87 22.34 -8.38
C ALA A 679 -40.73 23.03 -7.64
N VAL A 680 -40.50 24.31 -7.93
CA VAL A 680 -39.56 25.13 -7.16
C VAL A 680 -40.21 25.47 -5.82
N ARG A 681 -39.75 24.82 -4.75
CA ARG A 681 -40.21 24.99 -3.38
C ARG A 681 -39.02 25.33 -2.48
N GLU A 682 -39.31 25.97 -1.36
CA GLU A 682 -38.28 26.32 -0.37
C GLU A 682 -37.83 25.06 0.36
N PRO A 683 -36.53 24.70 0.32
CA PRO A 683 -36.00 23.60 1.12
C PRO A 683 -35.92 24.04 2.59
N SER A 684 -36.53 23.27 3.50
CA SER A 684 -36.46 23.52 4.93
C SER A 684 -35.05 23.21 5.47
N THR A 685 -34.36 24.19 6.06
CA THR A 685 -32.99 24.03 6.56
C THR A 685 -32.86 24.02 8.10
N GLU A 686 -33.99 24.02 8.83
CA GLU A 686 -34.01 24.04 10.30
C GLU A 686 -33.21 22.88 10.91
N GLY A 687 -32.10 23.21 11.58
CA GLY A 687 -31.30 22.28 12.39
C GLY A 687 -30.36 21.34 11.61
N VAL A 688 -30.14 21.57 10.31
CA VAL A 688 -29.29 20.69 9.48
C VAL A 688 -27.94 21.35 9.15
N GLU A 689 -26.84 20.63 9.42
CA GLU A 689 -25.47 21.10 9.18
C GLU A 689 -25.02 20.97 7.71
N VAL A 690 -25.64 20.10 6.89
CA VAL A 690 -25.29 19.88 5.47
C VAL A 690 -26.54 19.56 4.63
N ILE A 691 -26.77 20.31 3.54
CA ILE A 691 -27.83 20.03 2.56
C ILE A 691 -27.38 18.91 1.62
N ASP A 692 -28.08 17.77 1.63
CA ASP A 692 -27.82 16.62 0.76
C ASP A 692 -28.75 16.57 -0.47
N GLU A 693 -28.43 15.72 -1.44
CA GLU A 693 -29.21 15.58 -2.68
C GLU A 693 -30.63 15.05 -2.45
N ARG A 694 -30.84 14.29 -1.37
CA ARG A 694 -32.14 13.70 -1.05
C ARG A 694 -33.09 14.75 -0.50
N MET A 695 -32.61 15.61 0.40
CA MET A 695 -33.34 16.76 0.90
C MET A 695 -33.76 17.69 -0.23
N ILE A 696 -32.84 18.00 -1.16
CA ILE A 696 -33.15 18.85 -2.32
C ILE A 696 -34.20 18.19 -3.22
N ALA A 697 -34.05 16.89 -3.50
CA ALA A 697 -35.03 16.15 -4.32
C ALA A 697 -36.41 16.13 -3.65
N GLU A 698 -36.48 15.86 -2.35
CA GLU A 698 -37.73 15.84 -1.58
C GLU A 698 -38.39 17.23 -1.52
N ALA A 699 -37.62 18.27 -1.23
CA ALA A 699 -38.09 19.66 -1.21
C ALA A 699 -38.69 20.05 -2.57
N LEU A 700 -38.01 19.69 -3.66
CA LEU A 700 -38.45 20.01 -5.03
C LEU A 700 -39.53 19.05 -5.57
N GLY A 701 -39.96 18.05 -4.79
CA GLY A 701 -40.95 17.05 -5.23
C GLY A 701 -40.43 16.10 -6.32
N VAL A 702 -39.11 15.95 -6.44
CA VAL A 702 -38.45 15.12 -7.45
C VAL A 702 -38.19 13.71 -6.92
N GLN A 703 -38.67 12.70 -7.63
CA GLN A 703 -38.29 11.31 -7.38
C GLN A 703 -36.89 11.07 -7.95
N LEU A 704 -35.89 11.03 -7.08
CA LEU A 704 -34.49 10.79 -7.43
C LEU A 704 -34.32 9.44 -8.15
N LEU A 705 -33.63 9.46 -9.30
CA LEU A 705 -33.17 8.29 -10.02
C LEU A 705 -31.80 7.85 -9.49
N GLN A 706 -31.55 6.54 -9.48
CA GLN A 706 -30.30 5.95 -9.03
C GLN A 706 -29.47 5.49 -10.22
N PHE A 707 -28.16 5.78 -10.21
CA PHE A 707 -27.24 5.19 -11.17
C PHE A 707 -26.99 3.73 -10.85
N VAL A 708 -26.83 2.95 -11.91
CA VAL A 708 -26.85 1.49 -11.84
C VAL A 708 -26.22 0.95 -13.11
N LEU A 709 -25.49 -0.15 -13.02
CA LEU A 709 -24.78 -0.75 -14.15
C LEU A 709 -25.56 -1.97 -14.64
N LEU A 710 -25.99 -1.96 -15.90
CA LEU A 710 -26.64 -3.07 -16.56
C LEU A 710 -25.78 -3.58 -17.71
N MET A 711 -25.41 -4.86 -17.64
CA MET A 711 -24.76 -5.56 -18.73
C MET A 711 -25.42 -6.91 -18.98
N LYS A 712 -25.38 -7.35 -20.23
CA LYS A 712 -25.78 -8.68 -20.66
C LYS A 712 -24.52 -9.42 -21.11
N LEU A 713 -24.21 -10.52 -20.45
CA LEU A 713 -23.02 -11.32 -20.68
C LEU A 713 -23.42 -12.63 -21.38
N GLU A 714 -22.67 -13.02 -22.40
CA GLU A 714 -22.78 -14.34 -23.02
C GLU A 714 -21.68 -15.24 -22.45
N LEU A 715 -22.07 -16.19 -21.59
CA LEU A 715 -21.19 -17.15 -20.95
C LEU A 715 -21.09 -18.43 -21.78
N ARG A 716 -19.95 -19.12 -21.71
CA ARG A 716 -19.75 -20.41 -22.38
C ARG A 716 -18.94 -21.37 -21.52
N ASP A 717 -19.33 -22.62 -21.50
CA ASP A 717 -18.52 -23.73 -20.99
C ASP A 717 -18.30 -24.80 -22.08
N ALA A 718 -17.75 -25.96 -21.72
CA ALA A 718 -17.56 -27.07 -22.66
C ALA A 718 -18.88 -27.70 -23.17
N THR A 719 -20.02 -27.34 -22.58
CA THR A 719 -21.33 -27.97 -22.84
C THR A 719 -22.31 -27.09 -23.60
N ASP A 720 -22.33 -25.78 -23.32
CA ASP A 720 -23.34 -24.86 -23.88
C ASP A 720 -22.93 -23.37 -23.73
N THR A 721 -23.79 -22.47 -24.20
CA THR A 721 -23.72 -21.01 -24.04
C THR A 721 -24.95 -20.47 -23.31
N LEU A 722 -24.81 -19.43 -22.49
CA LEU A 722 -25.91 -18.88 -21.69
C LEU A 722 -25.84 -17.35 -21.61
N HIS A 723 -26.96 -16.67 -21.88
CA HIS A 723 -27.08 -15.24 -21.62
C HIS A 723 -27.47 -14.98 -20.17
N VAL A 724 -26.74 -14.07 -19.52
CA VAL A 724 -26.97 -13.68 -18.14
C VAL A 724 -26.91 -12.16 -18.01
N PHE A 725 -27.65 -11.60 -17.06
CA PHE A 725 -27.60 -10.18 -16.73
C PHE A 725 -26.71 -9.91 -15.52
N LEU A 726 -25.94 -8.84 -15.58
CA LEU A 726 -25.17 -8.29 -14.48
C LEU A 726 -25.79 -6.93 -14.13
N TRP A 727 -26.37 -6.83 -12.94
CA TRP A 727 -27.10 -5.64 -12.48
C TRP A 727 -27.01 -5.45 -10.96
N ARG A 728 -27.66 -6.33 -10.19
CA ARG A 728 -27.76 -6.21 -8.72
C ARG A 728 -26.40 -6.13 -8.03
N ASP A 729 -25.47 -6.97 -8.48
CA ASP A 729 -24.12 -7.04 -7.92
C ASP A 729 -23.08 -6.49 -8.90
N ALA A 730 -23.48 -5.62 -9.84
CA ALA A 730 -22.55 -5.04 -10.80
C ALA A 730 -21.47 -4.18 -10.13
N GLU A 731 -21.84 -3.41 -9.10
CA GLU A 731 -20.88 -2.61 -8.34
C GLU A 731 -19.85 -3.48 -7.59
N LEU A 732 -20.31 -4.61 -7.02
CA LEU A 732 -19.43 -5.61 -6.41
C LEU A 732 -18.55 -6.28 -7.46
N PHE A 733 -19.11 -6.64 -8.61
CA PHE A 733 -18.41 -7.31 -9.70
C PHE A 733 -17.23 -6.49 -10.23
N PHE A 734 -17.42 -5.18 -10.43
CA PHE A 734 -16.38 -4.26 -10.89
C PHE A 734 -15.56 -3.62 -9.77
N ASN A 735 -16.01 -3.73 -8.51
CA ASN A 735 -15.47 -3.04 -7.35
C ASN A 735 -15.44 -1.50 -7.52
N VAL A 736 -16.50 -0.94 -8.10
CA VAL A 736 -16.69 0.50 -8.38
C VAL A 736 -18.19 0.83 -8.27
N SER A 737 -18.54 1.96 -7.66
CA SER A 737 -19.95 2.40 -7.57
C SER A 737 -20.45 3.00 -8.90
N ALA A 738 -21.73 2.83 -9.21
CA ALA A 738 -22.31 3.38 -10.43
C ALA A 738 -22.32 4.92 -10.43
N ASP A 739 -22.48 5.55 -9.26
CA ASP A 739 -22.37 7.01 -9.08
C ASP A 739 -20.97 7.53 -9.42
N ASP A 740 -19.91 6.80 -9.05
CA ASP A 740 -18.54 7.19 -9.38
C ASP A 740 -18.26 6.98 -10.87
N VAL A 741 -18.81 5.94 -11.50
CA VAL A 741 -18.72 5.72 -12.96
C VAL A 741 -19.40 6.85 -13.73
N ALA A 742 -20.52 7.37 -13.23
CA ALA A 742 -21.23 8.49 -13.83
C ALA A 742 -20.41 9.81 -13.79
N ALA A 743 -19.59 10.00 -12.76
CA ALA A 743 -18.92 11.27 -12.50
C ALA A 743 -17.39 11.25 -12.72
N ASN A 744 -16.78 10.06 -12.88
CA ASN A 744 -15.33 9.89 -12.92
C ASN A 744 -14.85 8.99 -14.07
N GLN A 745 -13.95 9.54 -14.91
CA GLN A 745 -13.27 8.81 -15.98
C GLN A 745 -12.40 7.65 -15.47
N GLU A 746 -11.74 7.77 -14.32
CA GLU A 746 -10.95 6.68 -13.75
C GLU A 746 -11.82 5.47 -13.39
N ALA A 747 -13.02 5.72 -12.86
CA ALA A 747 -14.01 4.67 -12.56
C ALA A 747 -14.49 3.97 -13.84
N GLN A 748 -14.74 4.72 -14.91
CA GLN A 748 -15.06 4.16 -16.23
C GLN A 748 -13.90 3.31 -16.79
N ASN A 749 -12.66 3.77 -16.63
CA ASN A 749 -11.47 3.04 -17.08
C ASN A 749 -11.31 1.69 -16.37
N ILE A 750 -11.71 1.58 -15.10
CA ILE A 750 -11.69 0.30 -14.36
C ILE A 750 -12.64 -0.72 -15.01
N ILE A 751 -13.85 -0.29 -15.41
CA ILE A 751 -14.80 -1.17 -16.12
C ILE A 751 -14.22 -1.59 -17.47
N HIS A 752 -13.66 -0.66 -18.25
CA HIS A 752 -12.98 -0.96 -19.51
C HIS A 752 -11.86 -1.99 -19.34
N GLN A 753 -10.92 -1.75 -18.42
CA GLN A 753 -9.81 -2.67 -18.16
C GLN A 753 -10.29 -4.05 -17.70
N THR A 754 -11.35 -4.10 -16.89
CA THR A 754 -11.95 -5.35 -16.44
C THR A 754 -12.52 -6.13 -17.61
N MET A 755 -13.33 -5.48 -18.45
CA MET A 755 -13.95 -6.13 -19.61
C MET A 755 -12.94 -6.54 -20.67
N ASP A 756 -11.88 -5.76 -20.89
CA ASP A 756 -10.77 -6.12 -21.78
C ASP A 756 -9.99 -7.33 -21.27
N THR A 757 -9.83 -7.46 -19.95
CA THR A 757 -9.19 -8.63 -19.33
C THR A 757 -10.05 -9.88 -19.47
N LEU A 758 -11.37 -9.74 -19.30
CA LEU A 758 -12.31 -10.86 -19.36
C LEU A 758 -12.65 -11.30 -20.79
N CYS A 759 -12.68 -10.36 -21.72
CA CYS A 759 -13.10 -10.53 -23.11
C CYS A 759 -12.29 -9.59 -24.03
N PRO A 760 -11.01 -9.89 -24.30
CA PRO A 760 -10.16 -9.04 -25.13
C PRO A 760 -10.70 -8.96 -26.57
N PRO A 761 -10.70 -7.76 -27.20
CA PRO A 761 -11.18 -7.58 -28.56
C PRO A 761 -10.26 -8.33 -29.56
N GLY A 762 -10.84 -9.24 -30.34
CA GLY A 762 -10.10 -10.01 -31.36
C GLY A 762 -9.32 -11.24 -30.87
N GLY A 763 -9.33 -11.55 -29.57
CA GLY A 763 -8.63 -12.71 -29.00
C GLY A 763 -9.31 -14.05 -29.30
N GLY A 764 -8.51 -15.08 -29.59
CA GLY A 764 -8.97 -16.46 -29.79
C GLY A 764 -9.63 -17.04 -28.53
N THR A 765 -10.55 -17.98 -28.70
CA THR A 765 -11.33 -18.57 -27.61
C THR A 765 -10.49 -19.30 -26.54
N GLY A 766 -9.24 -19.65 -26.85
CA GLY A 766 -8.32 -20.34 -25.95
C GLY A 766 -7.53 -19.43 -24.99
N GLU A 767 -7.51 -18.10 -25.22
CA GLU A 767 -6.74 -17.15 -24.40
C GLU A 767 -7.58 -16.47 -23.31
N ARG A 768 -8.88 -16.78 -23.23
CA ARG A 768 -9.81 -16.12 -22.30
C ARG A 768 -9.77 -16.75 -20.91
N PRO A 769 -9.76 -15.94 -19.84
CA PRO A 769 -9.74 -16.47 -18.48
C PRO A 769 -11.03 -17.23 -18.16
N TRP A 770 -10.91 -18.21 -17.28
CA TRP A 770 -12.07 -18.88 -16.69
C TRP A 770 -12.62 -18.05 -15.54
N LEU A 771 -13.94 -17.97 -15.47
CA LEU A 771 -14.73 -17.28 -14.47
C LEU A 771 -15.51 -18.31 -13.68
N ASP A 772 -15.41 -18.19 -12.37
CA ASP A 772 -16.26 -18.83 -11.40
C ASP A 772 -17.37 -17.84 -11.01
N LEU A 773 -18.63 -18.13 -11.35
CA LEU A 773 -19.78 -17.25 -11.16
C LEU A 773 -20.92 -17.97 -10.39
N CYS A 774 -21.58 -17.26 -9.46
CA CYS A 774 -22.88 -17.67 -8.91
C CYS A 774 -24.01 -17.09 -9.79
N LEU A 775 -24.86 -17.94 -10.39
CA LEU A 775 -25.98 -17.57 -11.25
C LEU A 775 -27.33 -17.86 -10.57
N THR A 776 -28.22 -16.88 -10.55
CA THR A 776 -29.60 -17.04 -10.06
C THR A 776 -30.58 -17.05 -11.23
N SER A 777 -31.43 -18.07 -11.32
CA SER A 777 -32.48 -18.14 -12.34
C SER A 777 -33.78 -17.50 -11.85
N TYR A 778 -34.44 -16.72 -12.70
CA TYR A 778 -35.75 -16.11 -12.41
C TYR A 778 -36.64 -16.15 -13.67
N ARG A 779 -37.95 -16.05 -13.49
CA ARG A 779 -38.89 -15.93 -14.62
C ARG A 779 -39.11 -14.46 -14.93
N ALA A 780 -39.04 -14.11 -16.20
CA ALA A 780 -39.43 -12.82 -16.73
C ALA A 780 -40.38 -13.05 -17.90
N GLU A 781 -41.31 -12.12 -18.11
CA GLU A 781 -42.11 -12.10 -19.33
C GLU A 781 -41.33 -11.31 -20.38
N ASP A 782 -41.23 -11.84 -21.60
CA ASP A 782 -40.67 -11.11 -22.72
C ASP A 782 -41.65 -10.04 -23.24
N ASP A 783 -41.20 -9.20 -24.17
CA ASP A 783 -42.03 -8.13 -24.76
C ASP A 783 -43.25 -8.68 -25.53
N ALA A 784 -43.30 -10.00 -25.80
CA ALA A 784 -44.43 -10.71 -26.41
C ALA A 784 -45.34 -11.41 -25.37
N GLY A 785 -45.09 -11.22 -24.07
CA GLY A 785 -45.86 -11.79 -22.96
C GLY A 785 -45.61 -13.28 -22.71
N GLN A 786 -44.53 -13.85 -23.25
CA GLN A 786 -44.14 -15.24 -23.01
C GLN A 786 -43.20 -15.34 -21.80
N ASN A 787 -43.44 -16.34 -20.95
CA ASN A 787 -42.60 -16.61 -19.80
C ASN A 787 -41.24 -17.19 -20.24
N GLN A 788 -40.17 -16.40 -20.10
CA GLN A 788 -38.79 -16.81 -20.33
C GLN A 788 -38.04 -16.94 -19.00
N THR A 789 -37.16 -17.94 -18.90
CA THR A 789 -36.21 -18.04 -17.79
C THR A 789 -35.01 -17.15 -18.08
N CYS A 790 -34.77 -16.17 -17.23
CA CYS A 790 -33.59 -15.31 -17.25
C CYS A 790 -32.63 -15.70 -16.13
N TYR A 791 -31.37 -15.30 -16.30
CA TYR A 791 -30.29 -15.62 -15.38
C TYR A 791 -29.59 -14.33 -14.97
N GLN A 792 -29.21 -14.23 -13.71
CA GLN A 792 -28.53 -13.08 -13.15
C GLN A 792 -27.25 -13.51 -12.42
N VAL A 793 -26.16 -12.80 -12.69
CA VAL A 793 -24.92 -12.93 -11.92
C VAL A 793 -25.15 -12.31 -10.54
N GLY A 794 -24.76 -13.05 -9.49
CA GLY A 794 -24.77 -12.55 -8.12
C GLY A 794 -23.58 -13.07 -7.32
N HIS A 795 -23.31 -12.42 -6.19
CA HIS A 795 -22.30 -12.78 -5.21
C HIS A 795 -20.92 -13.09 -5.81
N THR A 796 -20.51 -12.36 -6.85
CA THR A 796 -19.25 -12.62 -7.55
C THR A 796 -18.49 -11.33 -7.78
N THR A 797 -17.21 -11.33 -7.45
CA THR A 797 -16.29 -10.20 -7.62
C THR A 797 -15.19 -10.59 -8.60
N VAL A 798 -14.81 -9.69 -9.51
CA VAL A 798 -13.64 -9.94 -10.37
C VAL A 798 -12.37 -9.72 -9.55
N THR A 799 -11.59 -10.78 -9.36
CA THR A 799 -10.24 -10.63 -8.83
C THR A 799 -9.37 -10.14 -9.97
N LYS A 800 -8.86 -8.92 -9.83
CA LYS A 800 -7.72 -8.53 -10.64
C LYS A 800 -6.67 -9.60 -10.38
N PRO A 801 -6.16 -10.31 -11.40
CA PRO A 801 -4.86 -10.93 -11.21
C PRO A 801 -3.99 -9.81 -10.67
N SER A 802 -3.29 -10.05 -9.56
CA SER A 802 -2.14 -9.21 -9.26
C SER A 802 -1.45 -9.03 -10.60
N SER A 803 -1.25 -7.79 -11.01
CA SER A 803 -0.28 -7.56 -12.06
C SER A 803 1.00 -8.16 -11.47
N THR A 804 1.29 -9.41 -11.84
CA THR A 804 2.59 -9.70 -12.42
C THR A 804 2.79 -8.54 -13.36
N ARG A 805 3.48 -7.54 -12.83
CA ARG A 805 4.09 -6.46 -13.57
C ARG A 805 4.65 -7.17 -14.79
N SER A 806 3.97 -7.04 -15.92
CA SER A 806 4.56 -7.36 -17.20
C SER A 806 5.87 -6.59 -17.13
N GLU A 807 6.99 -7.32 -17.09
CA GLU A 807 8.26 -6.67 -17.30
C GLU A 807 8.08 -5.78 -18.52
N PRO A 808 8.43 -4.49 -18.46
CA PRO A 808 8.63 -3.76 -19.69
C PRO A 808 9.73 -4.52 -20.42
N GLY A 809 9.33 -5.23 -21.49
CA GLY A 809 10.24 -5.51 -22.58
C GLY A 809 10.82 -4.16 -23.03
N PRO A 810 12.13 -4.11 -23.29
CA PRO A 810 12.86 -2.86 -23.27
C PRO A 810 12.41 -1.95 -24.40
N ALA A 811 11.95 -0.75 -24.03
CA ALA A 811 11.96 0.44 -24.87
C ALA A 811 12.15 1.66 -23.95
#